data_AF-A0A4S8JZF9-F1
#
_entry.id   AF-A0A4S8JZF9-F1
#
_cell.length_a   1.000
_cell.length_b   1.000
_cell.length_c   1.000
_cell.angle_alpha   90.00
_cell.angle_beta   90.00
_cell.angle_gamma   90.00
#
_symmetry.space_group_name_H-M   'P 1'
#
loop_
_entity.id
_entity.type
_entity.pdbx_description
1 polymer ?
#
loop_
_entity_poly.entity_id
_entity_poly.type
_entity_poly.pdbx_seq_one_letter_code
_entity_poly.pdbx_strand_id
1 'polypeptide(L)'
;MKAAVELEDSILDMVIALGGILHSDNKRILDLAADVAQKLVTTLGNTIHRYPMSEVIVHLSCLLSLSELPVAISSAIALNRILTNLGPARGKVLKEIWNALEKADSVGNVTCALQNYEIETQPIEYFLVMATLLESILRRWSLSRYLVWSNSKLMVILQDRCSQSEISISNAVLKLYSALALCGNVAVKLLENKDFLSMVVRSMGLSVPFSVRIEALRLCQCLSRSGDACSMLNGLYCEPIIQGLVGAMGGWRSSCSKRVPSDQLPLVLEACRAALLTRWAGNHHSYFWKHEIDRVLLDILLGDCTVSYEAKVALSSDELVAIIYDNTADTRPFVWDILGNLAVHCKEDFLSKTKGALCYLDFLISCACSVATDLMRKGCSSLSSYMNELEPVSRAVLLMVFSPCKYIASQAIYYLSETLRAFGDVCLEYVLASLKLNASGDVSLVADSYHTITNLISLACYSTLPKYHELIVKREGISSLSSIIKMCLNGDIHIGRSNNASHLHSISYGTECCLSNVSSLEGEEVILLYSLQALSQLIAFLNIVCNHHKIVLGEIVVCKKCRNSDAYNLFESLWYILNNSFGSGPKWYSAYILSFFGFYGFPSKLGKKIAKAIDENELADIELLLAKGQSLQVHSPIIVARCPYLLSNETSLPKKSAWNGWKDQNSEHHHRKMRHEIRISDRVDSVSFVKLLEYIYTGFIQADDNLRTPLKVLAKHCGLKSLYDMLSRKLPEWGTACASCNFSEALEPIGNQLSDIILEAKVIEGVSWSCAICRSSVPHMHAHKIILLSSCDYLRALFQSGMHDSCSQVIKVPISWKALVKLVHWFYLGYLPSIKQDCTWNNLDPEWQLHELQVYVELSSLAEFWCLEEVEEQSFKVVISCINSQQKSSLELIRFAASLNQWKIVTVGVSSIASIYPKLRDGGELEDLDEELVDMLRAKYVCYCQHGDNACD
;
A
#
# COMPACT_ATOMS: atom_id res chain seq x y z
N MET A 1 38.58 -32.34 19.95
CA MET A 1 37.26 -32.97 19.75
C MET A 1 36.63 -33.43 21.06
N LYS A 2 37.23 -34.38 21.81
CA LYS A 2 36.65 -34.88 23.08
C LYS A 2 36.39 -33.80 24.15
N ALA A 3 37.36 -32.91 24.38
CA ALA A 3 37.21 -31.79 25.33
C ALA A 3 36.17 -30.72 24.89
N ALA A 4 35.82 -30.65 23.60
CA ALA A 4 34.80 -29.73 23.11
C ALA A 4 33.39 -30.30 23.34
N VAL A 5 33.24 -31.63 23.21
CA VAL A 5 31.99 -32.34 23.50
C VAL A 5 31.71 -32.32 25.01
N GLU A 6 32.71 -32.60 25.85
CA GLU A 6 32.58 -32.54 27.32
C GLU A 6 32.21 -31.13 27.83
N LEU A 7 32.66 -30.08 27.13
CA LEU A 7 32.29 -28.69 27.45
C LEU A 7 30.83 -28.38 27.03
N GLU A 8 30.39 -28.84 25.86
CA GLU A 8 28.99 -28.65 25.41
C GLU A 8 27.99 -29.36 26.33
N ASP A 9 28.29 -30.59 26.76
CA ASP A 9 27.47 -31.35 27.71
C ASP A 9 27.41 -30.66 29.09
N SER A 10 28.54 -30.13 29.58
CA SER A 10 28.56 -29.41 30.86
C SER A 10 27.75 -28.12 30.82
N ILE A 11 27.75 -27.39 29.69
CA ILE A 11 26.92 -26.20 29.51
C ILE A 11 25.43 -26.56 29.50
N LEU A 12 25.07 -27.67 28.86
CA LEU A 12 23.69 -28.17 28.85
C LEU A 12 23.20 -28.47 30.28
N ASP A 13 24.01 -29.17 31.08
CA ASP A 13 23.69 -29.46 32.49
C ASP A 13 23.54 -28.17 33.31
N MET A 14 24.39 -27.16 33.07
CA MET A 14 24.27 -25.86 33.74
C MET A 14 22.95 -25.15 33.38
N VAL A 15 22.53 -25.19 32.12
CA VAL A 15 21.27 -24.57 31.67
C VAL A 15 20.06 -25.27 32.31
N ILE A 16 20.06 -26.60 32.38
CA ILE A 16 19.00 -27.39 33.01
C ILE A 16 18.94 -27.11 34.52
N ALA A 17 20.09 -27.15 35.20
CA ALA A 17 20.16 -26.87 36.63
C ALA A 17 19.69 -25.45 36.96
N LEU A 18 20.09 -24.47 36.15
CA LEU A 18 19.68 -23.08 36.30
C LEU A 18 18.16 -22.91 36.14
N GLY A 19 17.54 -23.61 35.19
CA GLY A 19 16.08 -23.63 35.03
C GLY A 19 15.36 -24.07 36.31
N GLY A 20 15.88 -25.10 36.98
CA GLY A 20 15.33 -25.58 38.27
C GLY A 20 15.60 -24.62 39.45
N ILE A 21 16.78 -24.00 39.52
CA ILE A 21 17.13 -23.09 40.63
C ILE A 21 16.31 -21.79 40.56
N LEU A 22 16.02 -21.29 39.36
CA LEU A 22 15.20 -20.09 39.15
C LEU A 22 13.73 -20.28 39.59
N HIS A 23 13.31 -21.51 39.90
CA HIS A 23 12.01 -21.84 40.49
C HIS A 23 11.97 -21.71 42.02
N SER A 24 13.08 -21.31 42.68
CA SER A 24 13.14 -21.25 44.15
C SER A 24 12.28 -20.11 44.72
N ASP A 25 11.58 -20.35 45.83
CA ASP A 25 10.90 -19.29 46.59
C ASP A 25 11.85 -18.45 47.48
N ASN A 26 13.13 -18.81 47.55
CA ASN A 26 14.09 -18.13 48.42
C ASN A 26 14.74 -16.93 47.73
N LYS A 27 14.42 -15.73 48.23
CA LYS A 27 14.91 -14.44 47.70
C LYS A 27 16.42 -14.35 47.50
N ARG A 28 17.24 -14.88 48.43
CA ARG A 28 18.71 -14.84 48.30
C ARG A 28 19.22 -15.78 47.21
N ILE A 29 18.53 -16.91 47.04
CA ILE A 29 18.85 -17.88 45.99
C ILE A 29 18.45 -17.29 44.63
N LEU A 30 17.29 -16.65 44.53
CA LEU A 30 16.83 -15.98 43.30
C LEU A 30 17.75 -14.85 42.85
N ASP A 31 18.22 -14.01 43.76
CA ASP A 31 19.16 -12.93 43.46
C ASP A 31 20.47 -13.47 42.86
N LEU A 32 21.07 -14.48 43.52
CA LEU A 32 22.27 -15.13 43.02
C LEU A 32 22.01 -15.87 41.69
N ALA A 33 20.87 -16.55 41.57
CA ALA A 33 20.52 -17.31 40.38
C ALA A 33 20.28 -16.41 39.16
N ALA A 34 19.61 -15.26 39.33
CA ALA A 34 19.40 -14.29 38.26
C ALA A 34 20.72 -13.65 37.80
N ASP A 35 21.63 -13.33 38.73
CA ASP A 35 22.98 -12.84 38.40
C ASP A 35 23.82 -13.91 37.65
N VAL A 36 23.78 -15.17 38.11
CA VAL A 36 24.43 -16.30 37.43
C VAL A 36 23.84 -16.52 36.04
N ALA A 37 22.52 -16.45 35.89
CA ALA A 37 21.84 -16.56 34.61
C ALA A 37 22.31 -15.47 33.63
N GLN A 38 22.34 -14.21 34.09
CA GLN A 38 22.85 -13.10 33.32
C GLN A 38 24.30 -13.33 32.85
N LYS A 39 25.18 -13.76 33.75
CA LYS A 39 26.60 -14.04 33.42
C LYS A 39 26.76 -15.21 32.45
N LEU A 40 25.99 -16.27 32.63
CA LEU A 40 26.01 -17.44 31.74
C LEU A 40 25.59 -17.06 30.32
N VAL A 41 24.42 -16.43 30.17
CA VAL A 41 23.87 -15.97 28.87
C VAL A 41 24.84 -15.02 28.17
N THR A 42 25.49 -14.14 28.95
CA THR A 42 26.51 -13.22 28.43
C THR A 42 27.71 -13.95 27.85
N THR A 43 28.20 -14.96 28.56
CA THR A 43 29.36 -15.75 28.15
C THR A 43 29.06 -16.62 26.93
N LEU A 44 27.85 -17.19 26.85
CA LEU A 44 27.41 -17.99 25.70
C LEU A 44 27.28 -17.14 24.43
N GLY A 45 26.84 -15.88 24.55
CA GLY A 45 26.72 -15.00 23.40
C GLY A 45 25.85 -15.65 22.32
N ASN A 46 26.32 -15.64 21.07
CA ASN A 46 25.58 -16.16 19.92
C ASN A 46 25.42 -17.70 19.91
N THR A 47 26.11 -18.48 20.75
CA THR A 47 25.93 -19.95 20.77
C THR A 47 24.67 -20.41 21.47
N ILE A 48 23.92 -19.47 22.08
CA ILE A 48 22.74 -19.75 22.90
C ILE A 48 21.63 -20.51 22.17
N HIS A 49 21.53 -20.35 20.85
CA HIS A 49 20.55 -21.04 20.01
C HIS A 49 20.74 -22.57 19.97
N ARG A 50 21.87 -23.09 20.46
CA ARG A 50 22.18 -24.52 20.52
C ARG A 50 21.64 -25.22 21.77
N TYR A 51 21.15 -24.46 22.76
CA TYR A 51 20.73 -24.99 24.05
C TYR A 51 19.21 -24.81 24.27
N PRO A 52 18.54 -25.70 25.02
CA PRO A 52 17.12 -25.61 25.30
C PRO A 52 16.82 -24.53 26.36
N MET A 53 16.63 -23.29 25.91
CA MET A 53 16.44 -22.13 26.81
C MET A 53 14.99 -21.91 27.27
N SER A 54 14.03 -22.73 26.85
CA SER A 54 12.59 -22.50 27.07
C SER A 54 12.23 -22.41 28.55
N GLU A 55 12.70 -23.33 29.39
CA GLU A 55 12.42 -23.31 30.83
C GLU A 55 13.11 -22.13 31.53
N VAL A 56 14.35 -21.81 31.17
CA VAL A 56 15.05 -20.64 31.70
C VAL A 56 14.29 -19.35 31.35
N ILE A 57 13.79 -19.23 30.11
CA ILE A 57 12.99 -18.09 29.67
C ILE A 57 11.70 -17.97 30.50
N VAL A 58 10.95 -19.07 30.69
CA VAL A 58 9.71 -19.06 31.48
C VAL A 58 9.99 -18.53 32.89
N HIS A 59 10.99 -19.08 33.58
CA HIS A 59 11.27 -18.69 34.96
C HIS A 59 11.79 -17.26 35.08
N LEU A 60 12.75 -16.85 34.24
CA LEU A 60 13.22 -15.46 34.24
C LEU A 60 12.07 -14.47 33.95
N SER A 61 11.11 -14.86 33.12
CA SER A 61 9.95 -14.02 32.78
C SER A 61 8.98 -13.86 33.94
N CYS A 62 8.78 -14.90 34.75
CA CYS A 62 8.00 -14.82 35.99
C CYS A 62 8.66 -13.86 37.00
N LEU A 63 9.99 -13.87 37.09
CA LEU A 63 10.75 -13.02 38.02
C LEU A 63 10.65 -11.52 37.71
N LEU A 64 10.19 -11.13 36.50
CA LEU A 64 9.99 -9.73 36.12
C LEU A 64 8.90 -9.03 36.95
N SER A 65 7.95 -9.81 37.46
CA SER A 65 6.80 -9.30 38.25
C SER A 65 7.13 -9.09 39.74
N LEU A 66 8.32 -9.49 40.19
CA LEU A 66 8.73 -9.38 41.59
C LEU A 66 9.02 -7.93 42.00
N SER A 67 8.71 -7.62 43.26
CA SER A 67 8.98 -6.31 43.86
C SER A 67 10.48 -6.04 44.07
N GLU A 68 11.29 -7.09 44.14
CA GLU A 68 12.72 -7.03 44.35
C GLU A 68 13.46 -6.57 43.08
N LEU A 69 13.74 -5.27 43.02
CA LEU A 69 14.37 -4.63 41.85
C LEU A 69 15.66 -5.33 41.36
N PRO A 70 16.63 -5.76 42.19
CA PRO A 70 17.84 -6.41 41.69
C PRO A 70 17.57 -7.71 40.91
N VAL A 71 16.60 -8.51 41.39
CA VAL A 71 16.20 -9.77 40.74
C VAL A 71 15.52 -9.47 39.42
N ALA A 72 14.59 -8.51 39.41
CA ALA A 72 13.86 -8.12 38.20
C ALA A 72 14.79 -7.52 37.13
N ILE A 73 15.75 -6.66 37.54
CA ILE A 73 16.75 -6.07 36.63
C ILE A 73 17.64 -7.16 36.03
N SER A 74 18.26 -8.02 36.86
CA SER A 74 19.13 -9.09 36.38
C SER A 74 18.38 -10.06 35.45
N SER A 75 17.13 -10.39 35.79
CA SER A 75 16.28 -11.26 34.96
C SER A 75 15.94 -10.62 33.61
N ALA A 76 15.61 -9.33 33.60
CA ALA A 76 15.31 -8.60 32.37
C ALA A 76 16.56 -8.44 31.48
N ILE A 77 17.75 -8.20 32.06
CA ILE A 77 19.01 -8.17 31.31
C ILE A 77 19.31 -9.54 30.71
N ALA A 78 19.18 -10.62 31.50
CA ALA A 78 19.41 -11.99 31.06
C ALA A 78 18.48 -12.34 29.90
N LEU A 79 17.16 -12.10 30.04
CA LEU A 79 16.18 -12.30 28.97
C LEU A 79 16.54 -11.50 27.74
N ASN A 80 16.80 -10.19 27.88
CA ASN A 80 17.10 -9.34 26.74
C ASN A 80 18.33 -9.85 25.97
N ARG A 81 19.38 -10.32 26.67
CA ARG A 81 20.56 -10.93 26.04
C ARG A 81 20.23 -12.25 25.34
N ILE A 82 19.37 -13.10 25.93
CA ILE A 82 18.88 -14.30 25.25
C ILE A 82 18.24 -13.89 23.93
N LEU A 83 17.32 -12.92 23.95
CA LEU A 83 16.61 -12.48 22.76
C LEU A 83 17.59 -11.89 21.72
N THR A 84 18.49 -10.97 22.09
CA THR A 84 19.39 -10.34 21.12
C THR A 84 20.40 -11.33 20.51
N ASN A 85 20.81 -12.36 21.24
CA ASN A 85 21.85 -13.31 20.81
C ASN A 85 21.33 -14.48 19.94
N LEU A 86 20.02 -14.60 19.75
CA LEU A 86 19.44 -15.63 18.86
C LEU A 86 19.76 -15.39 17.37
N GLY A 87 20.32 -14.23 17.00
CA GLY A 87 20.69 -13.92 15.61
C GLY A 87 19.50 -14.04 14.63
N PRO A 88 19.73 -14.40 13.35
CA PRO A 88 18.66 -14.57 12.37
C PRO A 88 17.93 -15.92 12.51
N ALA A 89 17.98 -16.61 13.66
CA ALA A 89 17.33 -17.91 13.86
C ALA A 89 15.87 -17.89 13.34
N ARG A 90 15.48 -18.88 12.53
CA ARG A 90 14.14 -19.00 11.92
C ARG A 90 13.47 -20.31 12.33
N GLY A 91 12.15 -20.36 12.19
CA GLY A 91 11.38 -21.60 12.31
C GLY A 91 11.09 -22.00 13.77
N LYS A 92 11.40 -23.25 14.12
CA LYS A 92 10.93 -23.93 15.35
C LYS A 92 11.41 -23.25 16.64
N VAL A 93 12.68 -22.84 16.71
CA VAL A 93 13.28 -22.22 17.91
C VAL A 93 12.58 -20.90 18.27
N LEU A 94 12.27 -20.04 17.28
CA LEU A 94 11.53 -18.79 17.55
C LEU A 94 10.12 -19.06 18.07
N LYS A 95 9.46 -20.11 17.59
CA LYS A 95 8.12 -20.51 18.04
C LYS A 95 8.16 -21.06 19.46
N GLU A 96 9.13 -21.89 19.79
CA GLU A 96 9.33 -22.42 21.15
C GLU A 96 9.59 -21.30 22.16
N ILE A 97 10.44 -20.33 21.80
CA ILE A 97 10.74 -19.17 22.65
C ILE A 97 9.52 -18.26 22.80
N TRP A 98 8.77 -18.02 21.72
CA TRP A 98 7.51 -17.26 21.81
C TRP A 98 6.51 -17.94 22.75
N ASN A 99 6.29 -19.25 22.60
CA ASN A 99 5.39 -20.02 23.46
C ASN A 99 5.84 -19.95 24.93
N ALA A 100 7.15 -19.96 25.20
CA ALA A 100 7.69 -19.78 26.54
C ALA A 100 7.39 -18.38 27.12
N LEU A 101 7.57 -17.33 26.31
CA LEU A 101 7.26 -15.95 26.70
C LEU A 101 5.76 -15.74 26.95
N GLU A 102 4.91 -16.32 26.11
CA GLU A 102 3.45 -16.29 26.21
C GLU A 102 2.95 -17.04 27.44
N LYS A 103 3.47 -18.26 27.69
CA LYS A 103 3.14 -19.06 28.88
C LYS A 103 3.44 -18.32 30.19
N ALA A 104 4.48 -17.48 30.21
CA ALA A 104 4.90 -16.74 31.39
C ALA A 104 4.31 -15.30 31.48
N ASP A 105 3.41 -14.93 30.57
CA ASP A 105 2.88 -13.56 30.41
C ASP A 105 3.97 -12.47 30.45
N SER A 106 5.06 -12.70 29.72
CA SER A 106 6.25 -11.84 29.78
C SER A 106 5.94 -10.40 29.37
N VAL A 107 5.09 -10.22 28.34
CA VAL A 107 4.69 -8.91 27.84
C VAL A 107 3.81 -8.19 28.87
N GLY A 108 2.87 -8.89 29.51
CA GLY A 108 2.04 -8.36 30.59
C GLY A 108 2.89 -7.92 31.79
N ASN A 109 3.82 -8.76 32.22
CA ASN A 109 4.72 -8.46 33.35
C ASN A 109 5.58 -7.21 33.10
N VAL A 110 6.22 -7.10 31.93
CA VAL A 110 7.03 -5.92 31.58
C VAL A 110 6.15 -4.67 31.42
N THR A 111 4.97 -4.82 30.84
CA THR A 111 4.01 -3.71 30.73
C THR A 111 3.59 -3.19 32.10
N CYS A 112 3.27 -4.08 33.03
CA CYS A 112 2.92 -3.70 34.40
C CYS A 112 4.09 -3.03 35.13
N ALA A 113 5.32 -3.53 34.96
CA ALA A 113 6.54 -2.92 35.50
C ALA A 113 6.71 -1.47 35.03
N LEU A 114 6.52 -1.21 33.72
CA LEU A 114 6.61 0.15 33.17
C LEU A 114 5.48 1.07 33.64
N GLN A 115 4.27 0.54 33.83
CA GLN A 115 3.12 1.31 34.34
C GLN A 115 3.29 1.73 35.80
N ASN A 116 3.89 0.87 36.61
CA ASN A 116 4.07 1.09 38.04
C ASN A 116 5.39 1.80 38.36
N TYR A 117 6.16 2.21 37.34
CA TYR A 117 7.42 2.91 37.54
C TYR A 117 7.22 4.34 38.07
N GLU A 118 7.84 4.60 39.21
CA GLU A 118 7.82 5.89 39.91
C GLU A 118 9.21 6.54 39.87
N ILE A 119 9.28 7.73 39.23
CA ILE A 119 10.54 8.46 38.98
C ILE A 119 11.30 8.77 40.28
N GLU A 120 10.58 9.04 41.38
CA GLU A 120 11.18 9.50 42.63
C GLU A 120 11.67 8.35 43.53
N THR A 121 11.14 7.14 43.35
CA THR A 121 11.35 6.02 44.28
C THR A 121 12.16 4.87 43.70
N GLN A 122 12.20 4.74 42.36
CA GLN A 122 12.88 3.65 41.66
C GLN A 122 14.05 4.14 40.82
N PRO A 123 15.11 3.32 40.63
CA PRO A 123 16.25 3.69 39.81
C PRO A 123 15.86 3.74 38.33
N ILE A 124 16.39 4.74 37.61
CA ILE A 124 16.16 4.90 36.16
C ILE A 124 16.58 3.66 35.37
N GLU A 125 17.61 2.95 35.83
CA GLU A 125 18.06 1.68 35.25
C GLU A 125 16.93 0.65 35.14
N TYR A 126 16.05 0.56 36.14
CA TYR A 126 14.91 -0.36 36.11
C TYR A 126 13.99 -0.07 34.92
N PHE A 127 13.62 1.20 34.72
CA PHE A 127 12.82 1.60 33.57
C PHE A 127 13.53 1.30 32.24
N LEU A 128 14.81 1.65 32.12
CA LEU A 128 15.57 1.47 30.88
C LEU A 128 15.72 0.00 30.49
N VAL A 129 16.01 -0.87 31.46
CA VAL A 129 16.15 -2.31 31.23
C VAL A 129 14.81 -2.94 30.83
N MET A 130 13.71 -2.58 31.51
CA MET A 130 12.37 -3.06 31.16
C MET A 130 11.93 -2.56 29.77
N ALA A 131 12.16 -1.28 29.45
CA ALA A 131 11.86 -0.71 28.15
C ALA A 131 12.69 -1.38 27.03
N THR A 132 13.97 -1.67 27.28
CA THR A 132 14.84 -2.35 26.30
C THR A 132 14.39 -3.79 26.05
N LEU A 133 14.03 -4.53 27.10
CA LEU A 133 13.46 -5.87 26.96
C LEU A 133 12.16 -5.84 26.13
N LEU A 134 11.26 -4.91 26.45
CA LEU A 134 10.01 -4.75 25.71
C LEU A 134 10.26 -4.39 24.24
N GLU A 135 11.19 -3.47 23.97
CA GLU A 135 11.61 -3.11 22.61
C GLU A 135 12.08 -4.34 21.82
N SER A 136 12.94 -5.17 22.41
CA SER A 136 13.44 -6.40 21.77
C SER A 136 12.33 -7.40 21.46
N ILE A 137 11.36 -7.57 22.36
CA ILE A 137 10.19 -8.43 22.14
C ILE A 137 9.34 -7.88 20.99
N LEU A 138 9.00 -6.59 21.03
CA LEU A 138 8.16 -5.91 20.04
C LEU A 138 8.77 -5.91 18.64
N ARG A 139 10.09 -5.76 18.52
CA ARG A 139 10.78 -5.81 17.23
C ARG A 139 10.69 -7.19 16.61
N ARG A 140 10.75 -8.26 17.40
CA ARG A 140 10.84 -9.63 16.87
C ARG A 140 9.50 -10.32 16.69
N TRP A 141 8.54 -10.13 17.59
CA TRP A 141 7.25 -10.81 17.54
C TRP A 141 6.11 -9.83 17.30
N SER A 142 5.57 -9.85 16.08
CA SER A 142 4.49 -8.95 15.66
C SER A 142 3.23 -9.06 16.52
N LEU A 143 2.92 -10.24 17.06
CA LEU A 143 1.75 -10.48 17.94
C LEU A 143 1.83 -9.68 19.25
N SER A 144 3.02 -9.52 19.82
CA SER A 144 3.22 -8.78 21.08
C SER A 144 2.80 -7.30 20.99
N ARG A 145 2.85 -6.70 19.79
CA ARG A 145 2.56 -5.27 19.60
C ARG A 145 1.13 -4.92 19.96
N TYR A 146 0.17 -5.81 19.65
CA TYR A 146 -1.23 -5.56 19.96
C TYR A 146 -1.48 -5.48 21.47
N LEU A 147 -0.89 -6.39 22.25
CA LEU A 147 -1.02 -6.45 23.71
C LEU A 147 -0.52 -5.17 24.39
N VAL A 148 0.56 -4.58 23.87
CA VAL A 148 1.14 -3.34 24.42
C VAL A 148 0.35 -2.12 23.98
N TRP A 149 0.04 -1.98 22.69
CA TRP A 149 -0.65 -0.80 22.17
C TRP A 149 -2.09 -0.69 22.69
N SER A 150 -2.81 -1.81 22.82
CA SER A 150 -4.20 -1.82 23.31
C SER A 150 -4.32 -1.39 24.79
N ASN A 151 -3.21 -1.36 25.53
CA ASN A 151 -3.17 -0.91 26.91
C ASN A 151 -3.13 0.63 26.99
N SER A 152 -4.32 1.25 26.98
CA SER A 152 -4.47 2.71 27.01
C SER A 152 -3.75 3.40 28.17
N LYS A 153 -3.73 2.78 29.36
CA LYS A 153 -3.03 3.31 30.53
C LYS A 153 -1.52 3.39 30.31
N LEU A 154 -0.91 2.35 29.73
CA LEU A 154 0.52 2.37 29.41
C LEU A 154 0.82 3.49 28.40
N MET A 155 0.02 3.59 27.34
CA MET A 155 0.25 4.57 26.27
C MET A 155 0.24 6.01 26.78
N VAL A 156 -0.70 6.36 27.68
CA VAL A 156 -0.74 7.67 28.35
C VAL A 156 0.52 7.90 29.19
N ILE A 157 0.91 6.93 30.03
CA ILE A 157 2.10 7.04 30.87
C ILE A 157 3.37 7.25 30.02
N LEU A 158 3.56 6.46 28.96
CA LEU A 158 4.73 6.60 28.09
C LEU A 158 4.80 8.00 27.46
N GLN A 159 3.66 8.53 27.01
CA GLN A 159 3.57 9.87 26.42
C GLN A 159 3.95 10.98 27.42
N ASP A 160 3.45 10.91 28.65
CA ASP A 160 3.79 11.86 29.72
C ASP A 160 5.28 11.77 30.07
N ARG A 161 5.82 10.55 30.19
CA ARG A 161 7.23 10.31 30.51
C ARG A 161 8.17 10.86 29.44
N CYS A 162 7.85 10.69 28.15
CA CYS A 162 8.65 11.28 27.07
C CYS A 162 8.66 12.82 27.13
N SER A 163 7.67 13.43 27.77
CA SER A 163 7.48 14.87 27.79
C SER A 163 8.16 15.58 28.96
N GLN A 164 8.35 14.88 30.07
CA GLN A 164 8.68 15.47 31.38
C GLN A 164 9.95 14.88 32.02
N SER A 165 10.56 13.85 31.41
CA SER A 165 11.65 13.08 32.02
C SER A 165 13.01 13.36 31.38
N GLU A 166 14.06 12.74 31.94
CA GLU A 166 15.43 12.81 31.42
C GLU A 166 15.57 12.30 29.96
N ILE A 167 16.70 12.66 29.34
CA ILE A 167 17.08 12.30 27.96
C ILE A 167 17.02 10.78 27.74
N SER A 168 17.51 10.00 28.69
CA SER A 168 17.57 8.53 28.62
C SER A 168 16.18 7.89 28.54
N ILE A 169 15.24 8.36 29.37
CA ILE A 169 13.84 7.91 29.38
C ILE A 169 13.15 8.30 28.06
N SER A 170 13.34 9.54 27.61
CA SER A 170 12.78 10.00 26.33
C SER A 170 13.24 9.15 25.14
N ASN A 171 14.54 8.80 25.10
CA ASN A 171 15.08 7.90 24.08
C ASN A 171 14.45 6.51 24.13
N ALA A 172 14.33 5.92 25.32
CA ALA A 172 13.72 4.60 25.50
C ALA A 172 12.25 4.58 25.05
N VAL A 173 11.49 5.62 25.38
CA VAL A 173 10.08 5.74 24.97
C VAL A 173 9.94 5.88 23.45
N LEU A 174 10.75 6.73 22.80
CA LEU A 174 10.71 6.88 21.33
C LEU A 174 11.07 5.58 20.60
N LYS A 175 11.99 4.78 21.16
CA LYS A 175 12.33 3.44 20.65
C LYS A 175 11.17 2.46 20.77
N LEU A 176 10.47 2.45 21.90
CA LEU A 176 9.25 1.65 22.08
C LEU A 176 8.17 2.02 21.06
N TYR A 177 7.90 3.31 20.88
CA TYR A 177 6.98 3.78 19.85
C TYR A 177 7.41 3.35 18.45
N SER A 178 8.71 3.40 18.15
CA SER A 178 9.24 2.95 16.86
C SER A 178 9.02 1.45 16.67
N ALA A 179 9.24 0.63 17.70
CA ALA A 179 8.99 -0.81 17.66
C ALA A 179 7.50 -1.16 17.51
N LEU A 180 6.61 -0.38 18.14
CA LEU A 180 5.16 -0.49 17.97
C LEU A 180 4.72 -0.11 16.55
N ALA A 181 5.24 1.00 16.01
CA ALA A 181 4.94 1.51 14.68
C ALA A 181 5.46 0.62 13.52
N LEU A 182 6.23 -0.44 13.81
CA LEU A 182 6.50 -1.51 12.83
C LEU A 182 5.24 -2.29 12.44
N CYS A 183 4.15 -2.14 13.20
CA CYS A 183 2.81 -2.56 12.80
C CYS A 183 2.07 -1.40 12.12
N GLY A 184 1.65 -1.59 10.87
CA GLY A 184 0.93 -0.56 10.10
C GLY A 184 -0.39 -0.11 10.77
N ASN A 185 -1.15 -1.04 11.36
CA ASN A 185 -2.38 -0.72 12.07
C ASN A 185 -2.11 0.15 13.32
N VAL A 186 -1.06 -0.19 14.09
CA VAL A 186 -0.66 0.60 15.26
C VAL A 186 -0.17 1.98 14.85
N ALA A 187 0.62 2.08 13.77
CA ALA A 187 1.08 3.37 13.25
C ALA A 187 -0.11 4.28 12.90
N VAL A 188 -1.10 3.78 12.16
CA VAL A 188 -2.33 4.55 11.84
C VAL A 188 -3.05 5.01 13.10
N LYS A 189 -3.19 4.12 14.10
CA LYS A 189 -3.85 4.45 15.37
C LYS A 189 -3.09 5.49 16.18
N LEU A 190 -1.76 5.44 16.21
CA LEU A 190 -0.95 6.46 16.86
C LEU A 190 -1.12 7.83 16.18
N LEU A 191 -1.24 7.87 14.86
CA LEU A 191 -1.42 9.10 14.08
C LEU A 191 -2.80 9.75 14.29
N GLU A 192 -3.81 9.02 14.78
CA GLU A 192 -5.11 9.60 15.18
C GLU A 192 -4.99 10.45 16.45
N ASN A 193 -3.97 10.21 17.29
CA ASN A 193 -3.75 10.93 18.55
C ASN A 193 -2.93 12.22 18.34
N LYS A 194 -3.58 13.38 18.53
CA LYS A 194 -2.97 14.69 18.36
C LYS A 194 -1.85 14.99 19.36
N ASP A 195 -1.99 14.54 20.60
CA ASP A 195 -1.00 14.82 21.65
C ASP A 195 0.29 14.01 21.41
N PHE A 196 0.14 12.78 20.93
CA PHE A 196 1.26 11.97 20.43
C PHE A 196 2.01 12.68 19.29
N LEU A 197 1.30 13.20 18.29
CA LEU A 197 1.92 13.94 17.19
C LEU A 197 2.67 15.18 17.68
N SER A 198 2.09 15.93 18.62
CA SER A 198 2.74 17.08 19.24
C SER A 198 4.02 16.70 19.98
N MET A 199 4.04 15.54 20.66
CA MET A 199 5.24 14.99 21.30
C MET A 199 6.33 14.70 20.26
N VAL A 200 6.01 14.03 19.15
CA VAL A 200 6.98 13.72 18.08
C VAL A 200 7.60 14.99 17.50
N VAL A 201 6.78 15.99 17.17
CA VAL A 201 7.23 17.28 16.62
C VAL A 201 8.19 17.98 17.59
N ARG A 202 7.85 18.05 18.87
CA ARG A 202 8.71 18.67 19.88
C ARG A 202 10.05 17.95 19.99
N SER A 203 10.06 16.62 19.98
CA SER A 203 11.28 15.80 20.04
C SER A 203 12.21 15.97 18.82
N MET A 204 11.70 16.49 17.69
CA MET A 204 12.50 16.81 16.51
C MET A 204 13.11 18.23 16.53
N GLY A 205 12.69 19.08 17.48
CA GLY A 205 13.05 20.49 17.56
C GLY A 205 14.55 20.75 17.73
N LEU A 206 15.01 21.93 17.27
CA LEU A 206 16.43 22.31 17.27
C LEU A 206 17.05 22.42 18.68
N SER A 207 16.24 22.72 19.70
CA SER A 207 16.68 22.84 21.10
C SER A 207 16.82 21.49 21.81
N VAL A 208 16.44 20.38 21.16
CA VAL A 208 16.45 19.04 21.74
C VAL A 208 17.81 18.36 21.49
N PRO A 209 18.33 17.57 22.46
CA PRO A 209 19.58 16.83 22.29
C PRO A 209 19.59 15.90 21.06
N PHE A 210 20.76 15.73 20.44
CA PHE A 210 20.91 14.94 19.20
C PHE A 210 20.39 13.51 19.31
N SER A 211 20.62 12.83 20.44
CA SER A 211 20.17 11.45 20.65
C SER A 211 18.63 11.31 20.59
N VAL A 212 17.90 12.24 21.20
CA VAL A 212 16.42 12.26 21.18
C VAL A 212 15.90 12.57 19.77
N ARG A 213 16.54 13.54 19.09
CA ARG A 213 16.18 13.88 17.70
C ARG A 213 16.37 12.68 16.76
N ILE A 214 17.46 11.92 16.92
CA ILE A 214 17.71 10.69 16.15
C ILE A 214 16.58 9.67 16.34
N GLU A 215 16.17 9.39 17.58
CA GLU A 215 15.10 8.42 17.83
C GLU A 215 13.72 8.95 17.36
N ALA A 216 13.48 10.26 17.45
CA ALA A 216 12.27 10.87 16.89
C ALA A 216 12.21 10.76 15.36
N LEU A 217 13.35 10.92 14.68
CA LEU A 217 13.46 10.74 13.23
C LEU A 217 13.23 9.29 12.80
N ARG A 218 13.74 8.32 13.58
CA ARG A 218 13.47 6.88 13.37
C ARG A 218 11.99 6.53 13.55
N LEU A 219 11.34 7.13 14.54
CA LEU A 219 9.89 7.01 14.72
C LEU A 219 9.15 7.61 13.53
N CYS A 220 9.56 8.80 13.06
CA CYS A 220 8.99 9.44 11.87
C CYS A 220 9.10 8.55 10.61
N GLN A 221 10.22 7.84 10.44
CA GLN A 221 10.38 6.84 9.37
C GLN A 221 9.35 5.72 9.50
N CYS A 222 9.12 5.19 10.70
CA CYS A 222 8.16 4.13 10.94
C CYS A 222 6.70 4.58 10.71
N LEU A 223 6.38 5.84 11.03
CA LEU A 223 5.05 6.41 10.85
C LEU A 223 4.72 6.79 9.39
N SER A 224 5.73 7.02 8.55
CA SER A 224 5.55 7.47 7.14
C SER A 224 5.73 6.35 6.11
N ARG A 225 5.55 5.09 6.53
CA ARG A 225 5.80 3.89 5.69
C ARG A 225 4.79 3.63 4.59
N SER A 226 3.58 4.19 4.69
CA SER A 226 2.56 4.11 3.64
C SER A 226 2.09 5.51 3.24
N GLY A 227 1.53 5.65 2.03
CA GLY A 227 0.96 6.91 1.55
C GLY A 227 -0.11 7.47 2.50
N ASP A 228 -1.01 6.61 2.98
CA ASP A 228 -2.09 7.00 3.89
C ASP A 228 -1.55 7.50 5.24
N ALA A 229 -0.60 6.77 5.83
CA ALA A 229 0.02 7.15 7.09
C ALA A 229 0.85 8.44 6.94
N CYS A 230 1.56 8.60 5.82
CA CYS A 230 2.27 9.84 5.49
C CYS A 230 1.31 11.03 5.35
N SER A 231 0.13 10.81 4.75
CA SER A 231 -0.92 11.84 4.64
C SER A 231 -1.44 12.26 6.02
N MET A 232 -1.72 11.29 6.90
CA MET A 232 -2.16 11.55 8.27
C MET A 232 -1.11 12.28 9.10
N LEU A 233 0.16 11.84 9.04
CA LEU A 233 1.29 12.48 9.70
C LEU A 233 1.45 13.95 9.27
N ASN A 234 1.28 14.21 7.97
CA ASN A 234 1.36 15.54 7.37
C ASN A 234 0.05 16.35 7.47
N GLY A 235 -0.91 15.95 8.32
CA GLY A 235 -2.13 16.71 8.57
C GLY A 235 -1.84 18.04 9.28
N LEU A 236 -2.15 18.10 10.58
CA LEU A 236 -2.06 19.36 11.35
C LEU A 236 -0.62 19.87 11.57
N TYR A 237 0.38 18.99 11.50
CA TYR A 237 1.78 19.29 11.87
C TYR A 237 2.78 19.22 10.70
N CYS A 238 2.30 19.31 9.46
CA CYS A 238 3.11 19.22 8.24
C CYS A 238 4.37 20.11 8.28
N GLU A 239 4.18 21.43 8.41
CA GLU A 239 5.30 22.39 8.38
C GLU A 239 6.30 22.18 9.53
N PRO A 240 5.89 22.03 10.81
CA PRO A 240 6.83 21.73 11.89
C PRO A 240 7.66 20.46 11.69
N ILE A 241 7.07 19.38 11.15
CA ILE A 241 7.81 18.15 10.85
C ILE A 241 8.88 18.42 9.80
N ILE A 242 8.51 19.11 8.71
CA ILE A 242 9.45 19.44 7.64
C ILE A 242 10.55 20.38 8.13
N GLN A 243 10.21 21.38 8.93
CA GLN A 243 11.20 22.26 9.57
C GLN A 243 12.17 21.47 10.45
N GLY A 244 11.69 20.49 11.22
CA GLY A 244 12.51 19.59 12.04
C GLY A 244 13.47 18.73 11.20
N LEU A 245 13.01 18.21 10.07
CA LEU A 245 13.80 17.42 9.12
C LEU A 245 14.90 18.26 8.46
N VAL A 246 14.52 19.38 7.85
CA VAL A 246 15.47 20.29 7.18
C VAL A 246 16.48 20.85 8.19
N GLY A 247 16.03 21.18 9.39
CA GLY A 247 16.89 21.62 10.50
C GLY A 247 17.85 20.54 11.00
N ALA A 248 17.47 19.26 10.97
CA ALA A 248 18.36 18.15 11.31
C ALA A 248 19.41 17.89 10.21
N MET A 249 19.03 18.02 8.95
CA MET A 249 19.94 17.90 7.80
C MET A 249 20.95 19.04 7.70
N GLY A 250 20.52 20.28 7.98
CA GLY A 250 21.31 21.49 7.76
C GLY A 250 21.84 22.17 9.04
N GLY A 251 21.58 21.61 10.23
CA GLY A 251 21.93 22.24 11.51
C GLY A 251 23.44 22.40 11.74
N TRP A 252 24.24 21.51 11.15
CA TRP A 252 25.71 21.52 11.22
C TRP A 252 26.35 22.76 10.60
N ARG A 253 25.63 23.50 9.76
CA ARG A 253 26.15 24.74 9.14
C ARG A 253 26.47 25.84 10.15
N SER A 254 25.87 25.75 11.34
CA SER A 254 26.15 26.68 12.44
C SER A 254 27.53 26.50 13.08
N SER A 255 28.22 25.38 12.84
CA SER A 255 29.48 25.04 13.50
C SER A 255 30.74 25.47 12.73
N CYS A 256 30.64 26.40 11.76
CA CYS A 256 31.74 26.87 10.89
C CYS A 256 32.53 25.76 10.16
N SER A 257 31.97 24.55 10.07
CA SER A 257 32.63 23.40 9.46
C SER A 257 32.38 23.38 7.96
N LYS A 258 33.42 23.09 7.16
CA LYS A 258 33.28 22.93 5.70
C LYS A 258 32.54 21.65 5.31
N ARG A 259 32.45 20.66 6.19
CA ARG A 259 31.79 19.36 5.97
C ARG A 259 30.97 18.95 7.19
N VAL A 260 30.08 17.99 7.02
CA VAL A 260 29.32 17.40 8.12
C VAL A 260 30.28 16.81 9.17
N PRO A 261 30.27 17.30 10.42
CA PRO A 261 31.08 16.75 11.50
C PRO A 261 30.74 15.28 11.79
N SER A 262 31.72 14.47 12.18
CA SER A 262 31.53 13.02 12.41
C SER A 262 30.53 12.71 13.54
N ASP A 263 30.44 13.58 14.55
CA ASP A 263 29.49 13.50 15.66
C ASP A 263 28.04 13.87 15.24
N GLN A 264 27.87 14.65 14.18
CA GLN A 264 26.57 15.06 13.64
C GLN A 264 26.10 14.20 12.46
N LEU A 265 27.00 13.45 11.83
CA LEU A 265 26.69 12.56 10.70
C LEU A 265 25.53 11.60 10.98
N PRO A 266 25.39 10.96 12.16
CA PRO A 266 24.24 10.10 12.46
C PRO A 266 22.90 10.84 12.41
N LEU A 267 22.86 12.10 12.87
CA LEU A 267 21.64 12.92 12.84
C LEU A 267 21.26 13.29 11.40
N VAL A 268 22.24 13.72 10.59
CA VAL A 268 22.02 14.06 9.18
C VAL A 268 21.53 12.84 8.41
N LEU A 269 22.15 11.67 8.64
CA LEU A 269 21.79 10.41 7.98
C LEU A 269 20.35 9.99 8.30
N GLU A 270 19.95 10.03 9.58
CA GLU A 270 18.58 9.68 9.98
C GLU A 270 17.54 10.71 9.50
N ALA A 271 17.93 11.97 9.37
CA ALA A 271 17.09 13.00 8.76
C ALA A 271 16.88 12.75 7.26
N CYS A 272 17.94 12.38 6.53
CA CYS A 272 17.87 11.97 5.13
C CYS A 272 16.95 10.75 4.93
N ARG A 273 17.05 9.75 5.80
CA ARG A 273 16.13 8.59 5.77
C ARG A 273 14.68 8.98 6.05
N ALA A 274 14.44 9.81 7.06
CA ALA A 274 13.10 10.29 7.38
C ALA A 274 12.49 11.13 6.25
N ALA A 275 13.29 11.93 5.55
CA ALA A 275 12.82 12.72 4.40
C ALA A 275 12.51 11.88 3.15
N LEU A 276 12.77 10.57 3.14
CA LEU A 276 12.22 9.69 2.11
C LEU A 276 10.69 9.60 2.14
N LEU A 277 10.03 10.21 3.13
CA LEU A 277 8.58 10.47 3.11
C LEU A 277 8.14 11.26 1.87
N THR A 278 9.05 12.02 1.24
CA THR A 278 8.87 12.73 -0.04
C THR A 278 8.46 11.80 -1.19
N ARG A 279 8.64 10.48 -1.07
CA ARG A 279 8.15 9.55 -2.10
C ARG A 279 6.62 9.60 -2.24
N TRP A 280 5.90 9.96 -1.17
CA TRP A 280 4.44 9.97 -1.12
C TRP A 280 3.91 11.33 -1.55
N ALA A 281 2.88 11.36 -2.39
CA ALA A 281 2.23 12.62 -2.78
C ALA A 281 1.67 13.37 -1.56
N GLY A 282 1.80 14.69 -1.52
CA GLY A 282 1.27 15.51 -0.43
C GLY A 282 1.76 16.96 -0.41
N ASN A 283 1.19 17.76 0.50
CA ASN A 283 1.53 19.18 0.64
C ASN A 283 2.92 19.43 1.25
N HIS A 284 3.53 18.43 1.89
CA HIS A 284 4.84 18.55 2.54
C HIS A 284 5.97 18.95 1.58
N HIS A 285 5.90 18.57 0.30
CA HIS A 285 6.87 18.99 -0.73
C HIS A 285 7.00 20.52 -0.82
N SER A 286 5.88 21.24 -0.71
CA SER A 286 5.89 22.70 -0.75
C SER A 286 6.61 23.31 0.45
N TYR A 287 6.54 22.67 1.62
CA TYR A 287 7.26 23.11 2.82
C TYR A 287 8.75 22.79 2.74
N PHE A 288 9.15 21.69 2.09
CA PHE A 288 10.57 21.42 1.84
C PHE A 288 11.19 22.55 1.00
N TRP A 289 10.52 22.95 -0.09
CA TRP A 289 10.93 24.09 -0.90
C TRP A 289 10.91 25.41 -0.12
N LYS A 290 9.88 25.63 0.72
CA LYS A 290 9.77 26.82 1.59
C LYS A 290 10.97 26.96 2.54
N HIS A 291 11.52 25.84 3.00
CA HIS A 291 12.66 25.78 3.92
C HIS A 291 14.03 25.60 3.23
N GLU A 292 14.14 25.95 1.93
CA GLU A 292 15.42 25.94 1.18
C GLU A 292 16.14 24.59 1.20
N ILE A 293 15.37 23.50 1.02
CA ILE A 293 15.92 22.14 0.95
C ILE A 293 16.99 21.99 -0.14
N ASP A 294 16.87 22.70 -1.26
CA ASP A 294 17.85 22.71 -2.35
C ASP A 294 19.23 23.15 -1.86
N ARG A 295 19.29 24.22 -1.05
CA ARG A 295 20.55 24.64 -0.44
C ARG A 295 21.11 23.58 0.51
N VAL A 296 20.26 22.98 1.34
CA VAL A 296 20.67 21.94 2.31
C VAL A 296 21.22 20.69 1.62
N LEU A 297 20.56 20.22 0.58
CA LEU A 297 21.02 19.05 -0.19
C LEU A 297 22.34 19.35 -0.90
N LEU A 298 22.51 20.57 -1.43
CA LEU A 298 23.75 20.97 -2.08
C LEU A 298 24.91 21.04 -1.09
N ASP A 299 24.67 21.62 0.10
CA ASP A 299 25.66 21.71 1.18
C ASP A 299 26.10 20.30 1.65
N ILE A 300 25.20 19.31 1.66
CA ILE A 300 25.55 17.91 1.98
C ILE A 300 26.46 17.29 0.91
N LEU A 301 26.26 17.64 -0.37
CA LEU A 301 27.03 17.07 -1.49
C LEU A 301 28.40 17.73 -1.70
N LEU A 302 28.47 19.05 -1.54
CA LEU A 302 29.67 19.84 -1.86
C LEU A 302 30.43 20.33 -0.63
N GLY A 303 29.84 20.25 0.56
CA GLY A 303 30.32 20.97 1.75
C GLY A 303 29.75 22.39 1.80
N ASP A 304 30.21 23.21 2.74
CA ASP A 304 29.74 24.61 2.89
C ASP A 304 29.95 25.40 1.58
N CYS A 305 28.86 25.58 0.84
CA CYS A 305 28.87 26.13 -0.51
C CYS A 305 29.06 27.65 -0.54
N THR A 306 29.04 28.32 0.62
CA THR A 306 29.13 29.79 0.70
C THR A 306 30.39 30.33 0.03
N VAL A 307 31.53 29.66 0.19
CA VAL A 307 32.84 30.12 -0.31
C VAL A 307 32.99 29.92 -1.83
N SER A 308 32.47 28.82 -2.39
CA SER A 308 32.59 28.49 -3.82
C SER A 308 31.63 29.32 -4.68
N TYR A 309 30.48 29.69 -4.12
CA TYR A 309 29.40 30.40 -4.79
C TYR A 309 29.66 31.90 -4.94
N GLU A 310 30.27 32.51 -3.92
CA GLU A 310 30.69 33.91 -3.94
C GLU A 310 31.80 34.18 -4.99
N ALA A 311 32.59 33.16 -5.34
CA ALA A 311 33.70 33.28 -6.28
C ALA A 311 33.29 33.27 -7.77
N LYS A 312 32.01 33.02 -8.12
CA LYS A 312 31.50 32.94 -9.52
C LYS A 312 32.32 32.03 -10.45
N VAL A 313 32.96 30.99 -9.92
CA VAL A 313 33.77 30.07 -10.73
C VAL A 313 32.84 29.07 -11.42
N ALA A 314 32.81 29.06 -12.75
CA ALA A 314 32.13 28.03 -13.52
C ALA A 314 32.93 26.73 -13.43
N LEU A 315 32.51 25.81 -12.56
CA LEU A 315 33.12 24.48 -12.44
C LEU A 315 32.75 23.62 -13.65
N SER A 316 33.72 22.89 -14.18
CA SER A 316 33.48 21.86 -15.18
C SER A 316 32.78 20.64 -14.59
N SER A 317 32.16 19.82 -15.45
CA SER A 317 31.46 18.59 -15.01
C SER A 317 32.40 17.63 -14.26
N ASP A 318 33.66 17.51 -14.69
CA ASP A 318 34.62 16.59 -14.06
C ASP A 318 35.08 17.10 -12.68
N GLU A 319 35.24 18.43 -12.52
CA GLU A 319 35.56 19.04 -11.22
C GLU A 319 34.43 18.89 -10.21
N LEU A 320 33.17 19.06 -10.64
CA LEU A 320 31.99 18.83 -9.78
C LEU A 320 31.94 17.39 -9.28
N VAL A 321 32.12 16.44 -10.18
CA VAL A 321 32.12 15.00 -9.86
C VAL A 321 33.25 14.67 -8.87
N ALA A 322 34.44 15.23 -9.04
CA ALA A 322 35.56 15.04 -8.12
C ALA A 322 35.25 15.55 -6.70
N ILE A 323 34.63 16.72 -6.58
CA ILE A 323 34.23 17.29 -5.27
C ILE A 323 33.18 16.40 -4.58
N ILE A 324 32.18 15.94 -5.32
CA ILE A 324 31.09 15.10 -4.78
C ILE A 324 31.63 13.77 -4.24
N TYR A 325 32.58 13.15 -4.96
CA TYR A 325 33.18 11.89 -4.51
C TYR A 325 34.12 12.07 -3.32
N ASP A 326 34.66 13.26 -3.08
CA ASP A 326 35.49 13.59 -1.91
C ASP A 326 34.65 13.85 -0.64
N ASN A 327 33.34 14.01 -0.77
CA ASN A 327 32.38 14.17 0.35
C ASN A 327 31.68 12.85 0.73
N THR A 328 30.85 12.87 1.78
CA THR A 328 30.33 11.67 2.47
C THR A 328 29.50 10.76 1.58
N ALA A 329 29.99 9.55 1.30
CA ALA A 329 29.31 8.57 0.45
C ALA A 329 27.97 8.06 1.00
N ASP A 330 27.85 7.90 2.31
CA ASP A 330 26.69 7.25 2.93
C ASP A 330 25.38 8.05 2.82
N THR A 331 25.47 9.37 2.62
CA THR A 331 24.28 10.24 2.51
C THR A 331 23.81 10.46 1.08
N ARG A 332 24.68 10.29 0.07
CA ARG A 332 24.38 10.67 -1.33
C ARG A 332 23.17 9.94 -1.92
N PRO A 333 22.99 8.62 -1.77
CA PRO A 333 21.82 7.93 -2.31
C PRO A 333 20.48 8.52 -1.82
N PHE A 334 20.43 8.93 -0.55
CA PHE A 334 19.26 9.56 0.03
C PHE A 334 19.03 10.97 -0.52
N VAL A 335 20.09 11.74 -0.72
CA VAL A 335 20.01 13.08 -1.33
C VAL A 335 19.40 13.00 -2.73
N TRP A 336 19.87 12.05 -3.55
CA TRP A 336 19.33 11.81 -4.89
C TRP A 336 17.85 11.43 -4.85
N ASP A 337 17.47 10.53 -3.94
CA ASP A 337 16.07 10.16 -3.76
C ASP A 337 15.17 11.32 -3.35
N ILE A 338 15.60 12.13 -2.39
CA ILE A 338 14.87 13.31 -1.94
C ILE A 338 14.70 14.30 -3.10
N LEU A 339 15.78 14.59 -3.85
CA LEU A 339 15.74 15.50 -4.99
C LEU A 339 14.77 15.03 -6.08
N GLY A 340 14.87 13.78 -6.51
CA GLY A 340 13.99 13.21 -7.52
C GLY A 340 12.52 13.24 -7.10
N ASN A 341 12.23 12.83 -5.87
CA ASN A 341 10.87 12.81 -5.33
C ASN A 341 10.29 14.23 -5.18
N LEU A 342 11.09 15.19 -4.71
CA LEU A 342 10.66 16.59 -4.65
C LEU A 342 10.36 17.15 -6.05
N ALA A 343 11.17 16.80 -7.04
CA ALA A 343 10.98 17.23 -8.42
C ALA A 343 9.71 16.67 -9.05
N VAL A 344 9.42 15.37 -8.89
CA VAL A 344 8.25 14.75 -9.51
C VAL A 344 6.92 15.22 -8.91
N HIS A 345 6.93 15.64 -7.65
CA HIS A 345 5.77 16.22 -6.96
C HIS A 345 5.71 17.76 -7.01
N CYS A 346 6.62 18.40 -7.77
CA CYS A 346 6.68 19.85 -7.88
C CYS A 346 5.61 20.37 -8.87
N LYS A 347 4.74 21.28 -8.41
CA LYS A 347 3.64 21.84 -9.22
C LYS A 347 4.14 22.66 -10.41
N GLU A 348 3.34 22.73 -11.47
CA GLU A 348 3.64 23.51 -12.69
C GLU A 348 4.00 24.99 -12.40
N ASP A 349 3.34 25.61 -11.42
CA ASP A 349 3.49 27.03 -11.09
C ASP A 349 4.67 27.34 -10.14
N PHE A 350 5.58 26.40 -9.94
CA PHE A 350 6.75 26.62 -9.10
C PHE A 350 7.64 27.73 -9.68
N LEU A 351 7.79 28.81 -8.92
CA LEU A 351 8.72 29.90 -9.20
C LEU A 351 9.87 29.80 -8.19
N SER A 352 11.09 29.54 -8.66
CA SER A 352 12.27 29.64 -7.79
C SER A 352 12.34 31.08 -7.24
N LYS A 353 12.44 31.22 -5.92
CA LYS A 353 12.54 32.53 -5.26
C LYS A 353 13.95 33.11 -5.40
N THR A 354 14.46 33.26 -6.60
CA THR A 354 15.75 33.93 -6.84
C THR A 354 15.74 34.60 -8.21
N LYS A 355 15.03 35.73 -8.32
CA LYS A 355 15.30 36.67 -9.41
C LYS A 355 16.68 37.30 -9.19
N GLY A 356 17.69 36.84 -9.94
CA GLY A 356 18.93 37.59 -10.18
C GLY A 356 20.24 37.04 -9.58
N ALA A 357 20.19 35.99 -8.76
CA ALA A 357 21.37 35.20 -8.38
C ALA A 357 21.22 33.79 -8.99
N LEU A 358 22.33 33.06 -9.18
CA LEU A 358 22.29 31.65 -9.57
C LEU A 358 21.28 30.89 -8.68
N CYS A 359 20.67 29.83 -9.19
CA CYS A 359 19.69 29.04 -8.43
C CYS A 359 20.39 27.81 -7.84
N TYR A 360 20.32 27.58 -6.52
CA TYR A 360 20.91 26.37 -5.89
C TYR A 360 20.36 25.08 -6.50
N LEU A 361 19.07 25.09 -6.86
CA LEU A 361 18.43 24.02 -7.58
C LEU A 361 19.09 23.72 -8.94
N ASP A 362 19.49 24.74 -9.71
CA ASP A 362 20.14 24.51 -11.01
C ASP A 362 21.48 23.80 -10.84
N PHE A 363 22.25 24.19 -9.80
CA PHE A 363 23.50 23.51 -9.46
C PHE A 363 23.26 22.06 -9.02
N LEU A 364 22.23 21.80 -8.21
CA LEU A 364 21.86 20.43 -7.83
C LEU A 364 21.50 19.58 -9.04
N ILE A 365 20.70 20.11 -9.97
CA ILE A 365 20.33 19.43 -11.21
C ILE A 365 21.59 19.14 -12.03
N SER A 366 22.48 20.13 -12.18
CA SER A 366 23.77 19.94 -12.86
C SER A 366 24.61 18.85 -12.20
N CYS A 367 24.71 18.83 -10.87
CA CYS A 367 25.44 17.80 -10.12
C CYS A 367 24.88 16.41 -10.39
N ALA A 368 23.56 16.24 -10.29
CA ALA A 368 22.91 14.96 -10.55
C ALA A 368 23.13 14.47 -11.99
N CYS A 369 22.96 15.34 -12.99
CA CYS A 369 23.24 15.01 -14.39
C CYS A 369 24.71 14.64 -14.63
N SER A 370 25.65 15.40 -14.06
CA SER A 370 27.09 15.13 -14.18
C SER A 370 27.49 13.78 -13.55
N VAL A 371 26.99 13.48 -12.35
CA VAL A 371 27.29 12.22 -11.64
C VAL A 371 26.64 11.03 -12.35
N ALA A 372 25.36 11.14 -12.75
CA ALA A 372 24.69 10.08 -13.50
C ALA A 372 25.44 9.75 -14.80
N THR A 373 25.82 10.78 -15.55
CA THR A 373 26.51 10.62 -16.81
C THR A 373 27.94 10.06 -16.64
N ASP A 374 28.68 10.48 -15.61
CA ASP A 374 29.98 9.90 -15.27
C ASP A 374 29.88 8.40 -14.90
N LEU A 375 28.90 8.03 -14.07
CA LEU A 375 28.67 6.64 -13.69
C LEU A 375 28.19 5.78 -14.85
N MET A 376 27.35 6.30 -15.75
CA MET A 376 26.97 5.62 -16.99
C MET A 376 28.20 5.32 -17.85
N ARG A 377 29.08 6.32 -18.04
CA ARG A 377 30.33 6.17 -18.80
C ARG A 377 31.24 5.11 -18.19
N LYS A 378 31.39 5.10 -16.85
CA LYS A 378 32.19 4.10 -16.13
C LYS A 378 31.56 2.70 -16.20
N GLY A 379 30.23 2.62 -16.12
CA GLY A 379 29.48 1.36 -16.24
C GLY A 379 29.66 0.67 -17.60
N CYS A 380 29.84 1.44 -18.68
CA CYS A 380 30.19 0.90 -19.99
C CYS A 380 31.58 0.22 -20.05
N SER A 381 32.45 0.42 -19.03
CA SER A 381 33.85 -0.02 -19.06
C SER A 381 34.30 -0.87 -17.85
N SER A 382 33.52 -0.96 -16.76
CA SER A 382 33.90 -1.67 -15.52
C SER A 382 32.69 -2.07 -14.65
N LEU A 383 32.72 -3.28 -14.09
CA LEU A 383 31.81 -3.75 -13.03
C LEU A 383 32.55 -3.71 -11.68
N SER A 384 32.11 -2.88 -10.72
CA SER A 384 31.74 -3.38 -9.36
C SER A 384 31.67 -2.34 -8.24
N SER A 385 32.48 -1.27 -8.17
CA SER A 385 32.55 -0.48 -6.91
C SER A 385 31.58 0.71 -6.81
N TYR A 386 31.19 1.34 -7.91
CA TYR A 386 30.35 2.56 -7.91
C TYR A 386 28.88 2.29 -8.23
N MET A 387 28.51 1.02 -8.42
CA MET A 387 27.18 0.67 -8.92
C MET A 387 26.09 1.08 -7.92
N ASN A 388 26.32 1.00 -6.61
CA ASN A 388 25.30 1.31 -5.59
C ASN A 388 24.76 2.76 -5.63
N GLU A 389 25.46 3.69 -6.29
CA GLU A 389 25.01 5.08 -6.46
C GLU A 389 24.38 5.35 -7.84
N LEU A 390 24.58 4.47 -8.82
CA LEU A 390 24.09 4.65 -10.19
C LEU A 390 22.56 4.64 -10.28
N GLU A 391 21.87 3.68 -9.64
CA GLU A 391 20.39 3.67 -9.62
C GLU A 391 19.81 4.94 -8.98
N PRO A 392 20.20 5.34 -7.75
CA PRO A 392 19.61 6.51 -7.08
C PRO A 392 19.75 7.79 -7.89
N VAL A 393 20.94 8.07 -8.41
CA VAL A 393 21.20 9.31 -9.16
C VAL A 393 20.53 9.30 -10.54
N SER A 394 20.56 8.16 -11.25
CA SER A 394 19.93 8.06 -12.56
C SER A 394 18.41 8.16 -12.44
N ARG A 395 17.85 7.58 -11.37
CA ARG A 395 16.42 7.70 -11.05
C ARG A 395 16.05 9.12 -10.68
N ALA A 396 16.89 9.84 -9.94
CA ALA A 396 16.67 11.26 -9.65
C ALA A 396 16.61 12.09 -10.94
N VAL A 397 17.55 11.87 -11.86
CA VAL A 397 17.55 12.51 -13.19
C VAL A 397 16.27 12.16 -13.96
N LEU A 398 15.88 10.89 -13.98
CA LEU A 398 14.64 10.43 -14.60
C LEU A 398 13.42 11.17 -14.06
N LEU A 399 13.26 11.23 -12.73
CA LEU A 399 12.15 11.94 -12.10
C LEU A 399 12.15 13.44 -12.39
N MET A 400 13.32 14.06 -12.53
CA MET A 400 13.43 15.47 -12.89
C MET A 400 13.03 15.73 -14.34
N VAL A 401 13.47 14.90 -15.30
CA VAL A 401 13.09 15.09 -16.72
C VAL A 401 11.60 14.80 -16.96
N PHE A 402 11.00 13.93 -16.15
CA PHE A 402 9.55 13.66 -16.14
C PHE A 402 8.77 14.56 -15.17
N SER A 403 9.39 15.58 -14.58
CA SER A 403 8.73 16.47 -13.61
C SER A 403 7.56 17.22 -14.26
N PRO A 404 6.42 17.37 -13.56
CA PRO A 404 5.35 18.26 -14.00
C PRO A 404 5.78 19.73 -13.99
N CYS A 405 6.78 20.11 -13.20
CA CYS A 405 7.36 21.44 -13.23
C CYS A 405 8.22 21.64 -14.49
N LYS A 406 7.70 22.42 -15.44
CA LYS A 406 8.38 22.71 -16.72
C LYS A 406 9.77 23.30 -16.54
N TYR A 407 9.98 24.12 -15.50
CA TYR A 407 11.29 24.68 -15.18
C TYR A 407 12.30 23.57 -14.86
N ILE A 408 11.99 22.71 -13.88
CA ILE A 408 12.87 21.60 -13.47
C ILE A 408 13.12 20.65 -14.64
N ALA A 409 12.07 20.24 -15.35
CA ALA A 409 12.18 19.36 -16.50
C ALA A 409 13.08 19.95 -17.59
N SER A 410 12.89 21.23 -17.94
CA SER A 410 13.72 21.90 -18.95
C SER A 410 15.18 22.02 -18.53
N GLN A 411 15.45 22.31 -17.26
CA GLN A 411 16.81 22.45 -16.75
C GLN A 411 17.52 21.10 -16.67
N ALA A 412 16.82 20.05 -16.25
CA ALA A 412 17.34 18.68 -16.25
C ALA A 412 17.65 18.18 -17.67
N ILE A 413 16.73 18.41 -18.62
CA ILE A 413 16.95 18.08 -20.04
C ILE A 413 18.17 18.85 -20.60
N TYR A 414 18.30 20.13 -20.27
CA TYR A 414 19.44 20.95 -20.68
C TYR A 414 20.77 20.39 -20.17
N TYR A 415 20.93 20.22 -18.84
CA TYR A 415 22.19 19.73 -18.27
C TYR A 415 22.50 18.27 -18.67
N LEU A 416 21.47 17.42 -18.79
CA LEU A 416 21.65 16.06 -19.29
C LEU A 416 22.18 16.08 -20.74
N SER A 417 21.60 16.92 -21.60
CA SER A 417 22.07 17.09 -22.99
C SER A 417 23.51 17.64 -23.05
N GLU A 418 23.86 18.60 -22.19
CA GLU A 418 25.23 19.16 -22.12
C GLU A 418 26.25 18.10 -21.72
N THR A 419 25.96 17.32 -20.67
CA THR A 419 26.88 16.30 -20.15
C THR A 419 27.05 15.11 -21.11
N LEU A 420 26.01 14.77 -21.87
CA LEU A 420 26.06 13.69 -22.88
C LEU A 420 26.72 14.10 -24.21
N ARG A 421 27.00 15.39 -24.45
CA ARG A 421 27.45 15.89 -25.76
C ARG A 421 28.64 15.13 -26.35
N ALA A 422 29.61 14.72 -25.52
CA ALA A 422 30.87 14.14 -25.99
C ALA A 422 30.86 12.62 -26.19
N PHE A 423 29.98 11.88 -25.50
CA PHE A 423 30.00 10.40 -25.48
C PHE A 423 28.61 9.74 -25.41
N GLY A 424 27.55 10.53 -25.49
CA GLY A 424 26.18 10.04 -25.34
C GLY A 424 25.78 8.99 -26.37
N ASP A 425 26.31 9.10 -27.60
CA ASP A 425 26.01 8.17 -28.69
C ASP A 425 26.60 6.77 -28.40
N VAL A 426 27.85 6.69 -27.92
CA VAL A 426 28.52 5.43 -27.54
C VAL A 426 27.82 4.76 -26.36
N CYS A 427 27.44 5.54 -25.35
CA CYS A 427 26.74 5.00 -24.18
C CYS A 427 25.34 4.49 -24.55
N LEU A 428 24.62 5.19 -25.44
CA LEU A 428 23.33 4.73 -25.92
C LEU A 428 23.44 3.43 -26.71
N GLU A 429 24.47 3.27 -27.55
CA GLU A 429 24.70 2.00 -28.26
C GLU A 429 24.93 0.83 -27.30
N TYR A 430 25.69 1.04 -26.23
CA TYR A 430 25.87 0.04 -25.17
C TYR A 430 24.56 -0.31 -24.48
N VAL A 431 23.77 0.69 -24.06
CA VAL A 431 22.47 0.49 -23.40
C VAL A 431 21.52 -0.31 -24.29
N LEU A 432 21.42 0.05 -25.57
CA LEU A 432 20.55 -0.65 -26.52
C LEU A 432 21.02 -2.07 -26.81
N ALA A 433 22.34 -2.30 -26.92
CA ALA A 433 22.90 -3.64 -27.12
C ALA A 433 22.61 -4.55 -25.92
N SER A 434 22.77 -4.04 -24.69
CA SER A 434 22.46 -4.78 -23.46
C SER A 434 20.96 -5.10 -23.37
N LEU A 435 20.09 -4.14 -23.61
CA LEU A 435 18.63 -4.38 -23.59
C LEU A 435 18.18 -5.35 -24.70
N LYS A 436 18.87 -5.37 -25.84
CA LYS A 436 18.58 -6.32 -26.93
C LYS A 436 18.95 -7.76 -26.53
N LEU A 437 20.04 -7.98 -25.80
CA LEU A 437 20.40 -9.29 -25.24
C LEU A 437 19.40 -9.79 -24.21
N ASN A 438 18.87 -8.87 -23.39
CA ASN A 438 17.80 -9.20 -22.45
C ASN A 438 16.49 -9.54 -23.20
N ALA A 439 16.19 -8.80 -24.27
CA ALA A 439 14.99 -9.00 -25.09
C ALA A 439 15.01 -10.31 -25.90
N SER A 440 16.18 -10.85 -26.26
CA SER A 440 16.30 -12.15 -26.93
C SER A 440 16.11 -13.35 -25.98
N GLY A 441 16.14 -13.12 -24.66
CA GLY A 441 16.10 -14.17 -23.65
C GLY A 441 17.44 -14.87 -23.43
N ASP A 442 18.53 -14.36 -24.01
CA ASP A 442 19.88 -14.92 -23.85
C ASP A 442 20.43 -14.69 -22.44
N VAL A 443 19.89 -13.69 -21.73
CA VAL A 443 20.24 -13.34 -20.34
C VAL A 443 18.97 -13.28 -19.49
N SER A 444 19.03 -13.84 -18.27
CA SER A 444 17.91 -13.80 -17.33
C SER A 444 17.72 -12.39 -16.75
N LEU A 445 16.53 -11.81 -16.97
CA LEU A 445 16.12 -10.51 -16.41
C LEU A 445 16.20 -10.44 -14.89
N VAL A 446 15.98 -11.56 -14.20
CA VAL A 446 16.02 -11.62 -12.73
C VAL A 446 17.47 -11.64 -12.24
N ALA A 447 18.33 -12.42 -12.90
CA ALA A 447 19.74 -12.54 -12.55
C ALA A 447 20.51 -11.24 -12.80
N ASP A 448 20.11 -10.46 -13.81
CA ASP A 448 20.72 -9.18 -14.20
C ASP A 448 19.80 -7.97 -13.94
N SER A 449 18.93 -8.08 -12.95
CA SER A 449 17.87 -7.10 -12.68
C SER A 449 18.40 -5.70 -12.37
N TYR A 450 19.54 -5.59 -11.70
CA TYR A 450 20.19 -4.30 -11.42
C TYR A 450 20.58 -3.56 -12.71
N HIS A 451 21.35 -4.21 -13.57
CA HIS A 451 21.82 -3.62 -14.83
C HIS A 451 20.67 -3.33 -15.79
N THR A 452 19.69 -4.22 -15.86
CA THR A 452 18.48 -4.02 -16.67
C THR A 452 17.72 -2.78 -16.21
N ILE A 453 17.50 -2.60 -14.90
CA ILE A 453 16.82 -1.42 -14.36
C ILE A 453 17.60 -0.15 -14.68
N THR A 454 18.91 -0.12 -14.45
CA THR A 454 19.72 1.07 -14.77
C THR A 454 19.70 1.38 -16.26
N ASN A 455 19.76 0.37 -17.14
CA ASN A 455 19.71 0.57 -18.60
C ASN A 455 18.34 1.06 -19.08
N LEU A 456 17.25 0.59 -18.47
CA LEU A 456 15.90 1.08 -18.77
C LEU A 456 15.70 2.54 -18.30
N ILE A 457 16.20 2.89 -17.10
CA ILE A 457 16.20 4.28 -16.61
C ILE A 457 16.98 5.17 -17.59
N SER A 458 18.18 4.77 -17.97
CA SER A 458 18.99 5.50 -18.95
C SER A 458 18.28 5.65 -20.28
N LEU A 459 17.70 4.58 -20.82
CA LEU A 459 16.95 4.63 -22.08
C LEU A 459 15.74 5.57 -21.98
N ALA A 460 15.02 5.57 -20.86
CA ALA A 460 13.92 6.51 -20.64
C ALA A 460 14.41 7.97 -20.62
N CYS A 461 15.53 8.26 -19.96
CA CYS A 461 16.19 9.58 -19.99
C CYS A 461 16.60 9.98 -21.42
N TYR A 462 17.28 9.10 -22.17
CA TYR A 462 17.63 9.34 -23.57
C TYR A 462 16.40 9.59 -24.44
N SER A 463 15.30 8.90 -24.16
CA SER A 463 14.04 9.05 -24.89
C SER A 463 13.36 10.39 -24.63
N THR A 464 13.82 11.21 -23.66
CA THR A 464 13.34 12.60 -23.50
C THR A 464 14.08 13.59 -24.39
N LEU A 465 15.21 13.18 -24.98
CA LEU A 465 16.10 14.04 -25.77
C LEU A 465 15.83 13.87 -27.28
N PRO A 466 15.34 14.91 -27.99
CA PRO A 466 14.97 14.79 -29.41
C PRO A 466 16.08 14.29 -30.34
N LYS A 467 17.35 14.63 -30.05
CA LYS A 467 18.52 14.17 -30.81
C LYS A 467 18.61 12.64 -30.90
N TYR A 468 18.13 11.93 -29.89
CA TYR A 468 18.34 10.48 -29.75
C TYR A 468 17.16 9.64 -30.25
N HIS A 469 15.98 10.24 -30.50
CA HIS A 469 14.78 9.50 -30.93
C HIS A 469 15.01 8.68 -32.20
N GLU A 470 15.57 9.30 -33.24
CA GLU A 470 15.80 8.62 -34.52
C GLU A 470 16.80 7.47 -34.38
N LEU A 471 17.84 7.64 -33.54
CA LEU A 471 18.84 6.61 -33.28
C LEU A 471 18.24 5.42 -32.53
N ILE A 472 17.41 5.68 -31.49
CA ILE A 472 16.71 4.63 -30.73
C ILE A 472 15.79 3.82 -31.66
N VAL A 473 15.03 4.50 -32.53
CA VAL A 473 14.12 3.86 -33.49
C VAL A 473 14.91 3.01 -34.51
N LYS A 474 15.97 3.57 -35.11
CA LYS A 474 16.83 2.86 -36.09
C LYS A 474 17.50 1.62 -35.50
N ARG A 475 17.77 1.60 -34.20
CA ARG A 475 18.41 0.50 -33.48
C ARG A 475 17.42 -0.48 -32.84
N GLU A 476 16.16 -0.50 -33.31
CA GLU A 476 15.12 -1.43 -32.84
C GLU A 476 14.80 -1.31 -31.33
N GLY A 477 15.01 -0.12 -30.73
CA GLY A 477 14.78 0.09 -29.30
C GLY A 477 13.33 -0.17 -28.88
N ILE A 478 12.35 0.20 -29.72
CA ILE A 478 10.94 -0.05 -29.45
C ILE A 478 10.60 -1.55 -29.49
N SER A 479 11.18 -2.29 -30.43
CA SER A 479 11.01 -3.75 -30.52
C SER A 479 11.59 -4.44 -29.28
N SER A 480 12.79 -4.01 -28.85
CA SER A 480 13.44 -4.50 -27.63
C SER A 480 12.58 -4.26 -26.38
N LEU A 481 12.02 -3.05 -26.23
CA LEU A 481 11.09 -2.71 -25.14
C LEU A 481 9.83 -3.58 -25.18
N SER A 482 9.23 -3.78 -26.35
CA SER A 482 8.03 -4.62 -26.51
C SER A 482 8.31 -6.07 -26.10
N SER A 483 9.47 -6.62 -26.44
CA SER A 483 9.88 -7.97 -26.04
C SER A 483 10.10 -8.08 -24.54
N ILE A 484 10.77 -7.10 -23.91
CA ILE A 484 10.98 -7.06 -22.46
C ILE A 484 9.63 -6.99 -21.72
N ILE A 485 8.70 -6.14 -22.17
CA ILE A 485 7.34 -6.06 -21.59
C ILE A 485 6.69 -7.45 -21.64
N LYS A 486 6.71 -8.11 -22.80
CA LYS A 486 6.13 -9.46 -22.96
C LYS A 486 6.79 -10.49 -22.05
N MET A 487 8.11 -10.43 -21.87
CA MET A 487 8.82 -11.31 -20.92
C MET A 487 8.37 -11.07 -19.48
N CYS A 488 8.19 -9.81 -19.06
CA CYS A 488 7.67 -9.49 -17.73
C CYS A 488 6.28 -10.09 -17.50
N LEU A 489 5.41 -10.02 -18.51
CA LEU A 489 4.04 -10.56 -18.43
C LEU A 489 4.00 -12.10 -18.41
N ASN A 490 4.90 -12.77 -19.13
CA ASN A 490 4.94 -14.23 -19.21
C ASN A 490 5.69 -14.88 -18.05
N GLY A 491 6.71 -14.21 -17.51
CA GLY A 491 7.59 -14.73 -16.47
C GLY A 491 7.18 -14.38 -15.04
N ASP A 492 6.05 -13.67 -14.86
CA ASP A 492 5.56 -13.15 -13.58
C ASP A 492 6.68 -12.46 -12.75
N ILE A 493 7.41 -11.56 -13.41
CA ILE A 493 8.64 -10.96 -12.86
C ILE A 493 8.27 -9.83 -11.91
N HIS A 494 8.33 -10.11 -10.60
CA HIS A 494 8.10 -9.14 -9.53
C HIS A 494 9.43 -8.73 -8.87
N ILE A 495 10.00 -7.62 -9.32
CA ILE A 495 11.21 -7.01 -8.77
C ILE A 495 10.88 -5.61 -8.26
N GLY A 496 10.82 -5.47 -6.93
CA GLY A 496 10.67 -4.20 -6.24
C GLY A 496 11.97 -3.42 -6.12
N ARG A 497 11.86 -2.09 -6.01
CA ARG A 497 13.02 -1.18 -5.93
C ARG A 497 13.94 -1.49 -4.75
N SER A 498 13.37 -1.85 -3.59
CA SER A 498 14.12 -2.20 -2.39
C SER A 498 15.01 -3.43 -2.57
N ASN A 499 14.77 -4.28 -3.57
CA ASN A 499 15.64 -5.43 -3.84
C ASN A 499 16.98 -5.02 -4.47
N ASN A 500 17.02 -3.83 -5.09
CA ASN A 500 18.15 -3.34 -5.86
C ASN A 500 18.87 -2.16 -5.20
N ALA A 501 18.10 -1.29 -4.53
CA ALA A 501 18.61 -0.11 -3.85
C ALA A 501 18.95 -0.45 -2.39
N SER A 502 20.21 -0.78 -2.13
CA SER A 502 20.64 -1.28 -0.81
C SER A 502 20.44 -0.29 0.33
N HIS A 503 20.49 1.02 0.05
CA HIS A 503 20.24 2.08 1.02
C HIS A 503 18.75 2.21 1.43
N LEU A 504 17.83 1.57 0.69
CA LEU A 504 16.41 1.51 1.02
C LEU A 504 16.02 0.29 1.87
N HIS A 505 16.92 -0.67 2.06
CA HIS A 505 16.65 -1.76 2.99
C HIS A 505 16.44 -1.18 4.39
N SER A 506 15.30 -1.52 4.99
CA SER A 506 14.96 -1.03 6.32
C SER A 506 16.04 -1.48 7.31
N ILE A 507 16.64 -0.50 8.00
CA ILE A 507 17.58 -0.75 9.10
C ILE A 507 16.82 -1.17 10.36
N SER A 508 15.47 -1.17 10.33
CA SER A 508 14.71 -1.80 11.38
C SER A 508 14.99 -3.30 11.36
N TYR A 509 15.86 -3.77 12.26
CA TYR A 509 16.11 -5.19 12.54
C TYR A 509 14.85 -5.96 13.01
N GLY A 510 13.65 -5.37 12.94
CA GLY A 510 12.39 -5.94 13.40
C GLY A 510 11.48 -6.38 12.26
N THR A 511 10.67 -7.40 12.52
CA THR A 511 9.73 -8.00 11.57
C THR A 511 8.49 -7.13 11.42
N GLU A 512 8.26 -6.58 10.24
CA GLU A 512 7.12 -5.69 9.96
C GLU A 512 5.81 -6.48 9.85
N CYS A 513 4.67 -5.86 10.16
CA CYS A 513 3.36 -6.49 9.97
C CYS A 513 2.26 -5.47 9.64
N CYS A 514 1.15 -5.95 9.07
CA CYS A 514 -0.07 -5.16 8.88
C CYS A 514 0.14 -3.92 7.99
N LEU A 515 1.12 -3.93 7.08
CA LEU A 515 1.25 -2.87 6.07
C LEU A 515 0.12 -3.02 5.05
N SER A 516 -0.67 -1.97 4.85
CA SER A 516 -1.54 -1.87 3.69
C SER A 516 -0.66 -1.71 2.45
N ASN A 517 -0.75 -2.65 1.51
CA ASN A 517 -0.16 -2.55 0.17
C ASN A 517 -0.81 -1.38 -0.59
N VAL A 518 -0.46 -0.15 -0.23
CA VAL A 518 -0.54 1.00 -1.13
C VAL A 518 0.83 1.04 -1.77
N SER A 519 1.00 0.26 -2.83
CA SER A 519 2.22 0.29 -3.62
C SER A 519 2.45 1.73 -4.09
N SER A 520 3.67 2.22 -3.94
CA SER A 520 4.14 3.36 -4.73
C SER A 520 3.88 3.05 -6.22
N LEU A 521 3.85 4.08 -7.07
CA LEU A 521 3.71 3.87 -8.53
C LEU A 521 4.69 2.82 -9.09
N GLU A 522 5.87 2.69 -8.48
CA GLU A 522 6.91 1.74 -8.85
C GLU A 522 6.56 0.29 -8.47
N GLY A 523 5.88 0.07 -7.35
CA GLY A 523 5.44 -1.24 -6.88
C GLY A 523 6.55 -2.31 -6.89
N GLU A 524 6.15 -3.55 -7.15
CA GLU A 524 7.06 -4.69 -7.38
C GLU A 524 7.35 -4.90 -8.87
N GLU A 525 6.98 -3.97 -9.74
CA GLU A 525 6.97 -4.15 -11.20
C GLU A 525 7.91 -3.14 -11.89
N VAL A 526 9.08 -2.90 -11.29
CA VAL A 526 9.97 -1.78 -11.66
C VAL A 526 10.50 -1.89 -13.09
N ILE A 527 10.85 -3.09 -13.56
CA ILE A 527 11.30 -3.33 -14.95
C ILE A 527 10.18 -2.99 -15.93
N LEU A 528 8.95 -3.44 -15.63
CA LEU A 528 7.78 -3.18 -16.47
C LEU A 528 7.48 -1.67 -16.52
N LEU A 529 7.53 -0.98 -15.38
CA LEU A 529 7.32 0.47 -15.30
C LEU A 529 8.32 1.23 -16.18
N TYR A 530 9.62 1.02 -16.00
CA TYR A 530 10.64 1.79 -16.74
C TYR A 530 10.62 1.47 -18.24
N SER A 531 10.25 0.23 -18.61
CA SER A 531 10.01 -0.13 -20.01
C SER A 531 8.86 0.67 -20.62
N LEU A 532 7.73 0.78 -19.90
CA LEU A 532 6.57 1.55 -20.33
C LEU A 532 6.86 3.06 -20.34
N GLN A 533 7.67 3.57 -19.41
CA GLN A 533 8.10 4.96 -19.38
C GLN A 533 8.94 5.33 -20.60
N ALA A 534 9.95 4.53 -20.94
CA ALA A 534 10.73 4.74 -22.16
C ALA A 534 9.82 4.69 -23.41
N LEU A 535 8.94 3.69 -23.49
CA LEU A 535 8.00 3.54 -24.59
C LEU A 535 7.03 4.73 -24.71
N SER A 536 6.61 5.33 -23.60
CA SER A 536 5.70 6.49 -23.59
C SER A 536 6.25 7.71 -24.35
N GLN A 537 7.57 7.86 -24.41
CA GLN A 537 8.22 8.93 -25.15
C GLN A 537 8.41 8.58 -26.63
N LEU A 538 8.50 7.28 -26.94
CA LEU A 538 8.80 6.78 -28.28
C LEU A 538 7.54 6.43 -29.09
N ILE A 539 6.38 6.27 -28.44
CA ILE A 539 5.14 5.82 -29.07
C ILE A 539 4.69 6.68 -30.26
N ALA A 540 4.96 7.99 -30.23
CA ALA A 540 4.61 8.90 -31.32
C ALA A 540 5.39 8.63 -32.62
N PHE A 541 6.55 7.96 -32.53
CA PHE A 541 7.40 7.60 -33.68
C PHE A 541 7.06 6.23 -34.26
N LEU A 542 6.21 5.45 -33.60
CA LEU A 542 5.63 4.28 -34.21
C LEU A 542 4.66 4.75 -35.31
N ASN A 543 4.99 4.49 -36.57
CA ASN A 543 4.11 4.72 -37.72
C ASN A 543 2.92 3.75 -37.67
N ILE A 544 2.02 3.97 -36.71
CA ILE A 544 0.85 3.14 -36.47
C ILE A 544 -0.27 3.64 -37.37
N VAL A 545 -0.47 2.98 -38.51
CA VAL A 545 -1.70 3.09 -39.28
C VAL A 545 -2.73 2.14 -38.65
N CYS A 546 -3.23 2.49 -37.47
CA CYS A 546 -4.33 1.76 -36.83
C CYS A 546 -5.65 2.23 -37.45
N ASN A 547 -6.23 1.41 -38.33
CA ASN A 547 -7.64 1.53 -38.66
C ASN A 547 -8.46 1.12 -37.42
N HIS A 548 -8.95 2.11 -36.66
CA HIS A 548 -9.69 1.93 -35.39
C HIS A 548 -10.85 0.91 -35.50
N HIS A 549 -11.44 0.76 -36.69
CA HIS A 549 -12.53 -0.18 -36.97
C HIS A 549 -12.15 -1.68 -36.96
N LYS A 550 -10.86 -2.07 -36.99
CA LYS A 550 -10.45 -3.48 -37.11
C LYS A 550 -10.07 -4.19 -35.80
N ILE A 551 -10.05 -3.47 -34.68
CA ILE A 551 -9.51 -3.99 -33.41
C ILE A 551 -10.60 -4.47 -32.44
N VAL A 552 -11.86 -4.03 -32.58
CA VAL A 552 -12.84 -4.16 -31.49
C VAL A 552 -14.13 -4.82 -31.93
N LEU A 553 -14.33 -6.05 -31.47
CA LEU A 553 -15.56 -6.61 -30.92
C LEU A 553 -15.24 -8.08 -30.58
N GLY A 554 -15.77 -8.61 -29.49
CA GLY A 554 -15.54 -10.00 -29.03
C GLY A 554 -15.93 -11.12 -30.01
N GLU A 555 -16.28 -10.79 -31.25
CA GLU A 555 -16.21 -11.68 -32.39
C GLU A 555 -14.93 -11.36 -33.19
N ILE A 556 -13.92 -12.18 -32.98
CA ILE A 556 -12.62 -12.13 -33.65
C ILE A 556 -12.80 -12.34 -35.16
N VAL A 557 -13.19 -11.30 -35.90
CA VAL A 557 -12.90 -11.18 -37.32
C VAL A 557 -11.75 -10.19 -37.48
N VAL A 558 -10.63 -10.56 -36.84
CA VAL A 558 -9.34 -9.94 -37.09
C VAL A 558 -8.95 -10.29 -38.52
N CYS A 559 -8.70 -9.28 -39.34
CA CYS A 559 -8.10 -9.47 -40.65
C CYS A 559 -6.81 -10.30 -40.47
N LYS A 560 -6.79 -11.55 -40.97
CA LYS A 560 -5.66 -12.50 -40.85
C LYS A 560 -4.29 -11.91 -41.23
N LYS A 561 -4.24 -10.81 -41.98
CA LYS A 561 -3.01 -10.10 -42.35
C LYS A 561 -2.36 -9.26 -41.24
N CYS A 562 -3.06 -8.92 -40.15
CA CYS A 562 -2.56 -7.98 -39.13
C CYS A 562 -2.11 -8.64 -37.81
N ARG A 563 -2.35 -9.95 -37.62
CA ARG A 563 -2.03 -10.68 -36.38
C ARG A 563 -0.53 -10.77 -36.04
N ASN A 564 0.34 -10.52 -37.02
CA ASN A 564 1.79 -10.62 -36.87
C ASN A 564 2.50 -9.26 -36.91
N SER A 565 1.79 -8.14 -36.70
CA SER A 565 2.47 -6.84 -36.56
C SER A 565 2.92 -6.61 -35.13
N ASP A 566 4.11 -6.04 -34.96
CA ASP A 566 4.65 -5.67 -33.63
C ASP A 566 3.69 -4.75 -32.86
N ALA A 567 2.96 -3.89 -33.57
CA ALA A 567 1.94 -3.01 -33.00
C ALA A 567 0.76 -3.77 -32.37
N TYR A 568 0.31 -4.88 -32.97
CA TYR A 568 -0.78 -5.70 -32.41
C TYR A 568 -0.31 -6.46 -31.15
N ASN A 569 0.89 -7.03 -31.20
CA ASN A 569 1.47 -7.72 -30.04
C ASN A 569 1.67 -6.77 -28.84
N LEU A 570 2.11 -5.54 -29.13
CA LEU A 570 2.21 -4.50 -28.12
C LEU A 570 0.84 -4.12 -27.55
N PHE A 571 -0.17 -3.94 -28.40
CA PHE A 571 -1.55 -3.66 -27.96
C PHE A 571 -2.08 -4.72 -27.00
N GLU A 572 -1.97 -6.01 -27.35
CA GLU A 572 -2.41 -7.12 -26.49
C GLU A 572 -1.71 -7.10 -25.12
N SER A 573 -0.41 -6.81 -25.10
CA SER A 573 0.38 -6.71 -23.86
C SER A 573 -0.12 -5.55 -22.97
N LEU A 574 -0.36 -4.38 -23.56
CA LEU A 574 -0.88 -3.20 -22.83
C LEU A 574 -2.32 -3.43 -22.34
N TRP A 575 -3.15 -4.08 -23.17
CA TRP A 575 -4.52 -4.43 -22.84
C TRP A 575 -4.59 -5.44 -21.68
N TYR A 576 -3.67 -6.42 -21.68
CA TYR A 576 -3.51 -7.36 -20.59
C TYR A 576 -3.13 -6.65 -19.28
N ILE A 577 -2.21 -5.68 -19.31
CA ILE A 577 -1.82 -4.90 -18.12
C ILE A 577 -3.02 -4.13 -17.55
N LEU A 578 -3.83 -3.49 -18.40
CA LEU A 578 -5.00 -2.73 -17.95
C LEU A 578 -6.10 -3.60 -17.32
N ASN A 579 -6.32 -4.83 -17.81
CA ASN A 579 -7.42 -5.68 -17.34
C ASN A 579 -7.07 -6.57 -16.14
N ASN A 580 -5.78 -6.68 -15.77
CA ASN A 580 -5.32 -7.56 -14.70
C ASN A 580 -4.82 -6.78 -13.47
N SER A 581 -4.38 -7.51 -12.45
CA SER A 581 -3.95 -6.97 -11.15
C SER A 581 -2.50 -6.46 -11.16
N PHE A 582 -2.21 -5.45 -11.99
CA PHE A 582 -0.93 -4.72 -11.98
C PHE A 582 -1.00 -3.47 -11.11
N GLY A 583 0.17 -2.96 -10.71
CA GLY A 583 0.35 -1.70 -10.00
C GLY A 583 -0.19 -0.48 -10.77
N SER A 584 -0.43 0.62 -10.05
CA SER A 584 -0.99 1.84 -10.64
C SER A 584 -0.10 2.44 -11.73
N GLY A 585 1.23 2.33 -11.61
CA GLY A 585 2.18 2.88 -12.57
C GLY A 585 2.11 2.20 -13.93
N PRO A 586 2.33 0.88 -14.01
CA PRO A 586 2.19 0.15 -15.27
C PRO A 586 0.82 0.35 -15.92
N LYS A 587 -0.27 0.41 -15.14
CA LYS A 587 -1.61 0.70 -15.65
C LYS A 587 -1.73 2.10 -16.26
N TRP A 588 -1.24 3.13 -15.58
CA TRP A 588 -1.30 4.50 -16.09
C TRP A 588 -0.49 4.69 -17.36
N TYR A 589 0.75 4.18 -17.40
CA TYR A 589 1.55 4.28 -18.63
C TYR A 589 0.95 3.43 -19.76
N SER A 590 0.35 2.29 -19.46
CA SER A 590 -0.38 1.50 -20.47
C SER A 590 -1.59 2.27 -21.00
N ALA A 591 -2.38 2.91 -20.15
CA ALA A 591 -3.50 3.76 -20.57
C ALA A 591 -3.02 4.95 -21.43
N TYR A 592 -1.93 5.60 -21.03
CA TYR A 592 -1.32 6.67 -21.81
C TYR A 592 -0.89 6.19 -23.21
N ILE A 593 -0.20 5.06 -23.31
CA ILE A 593 0.24 4.50 -24.59
C ILE A 593 -0.98 4.11 -25.44
N LEU A 594 -1.99 3.47 -24.83
CA LEU A 594 -3.25 3.09 -25.50
C LEU A 594 -4.08 4.29 -25.98
N SER A 595 -3.88 5.48 -25.41
CA SER A 595 -4.50 6.72 -25.91
C SER A 595 -4.06 7.10 -27.34
N PHE A 596 -2.90 6.60 -27.79
CA PHE A 596 -2.44 6.73 -29.19
C PHE A 596 -3.14 5.72 -30.12
N PHE A 597 -3.77 4.68 -29.56
CA PHE A 597 -4.58 3.69 -30.29
C PHE A 597 -6.08 4.04 -30.27
N GLY A 598 -6.48 5.14 -29.61
CA GLY A 598 -7.87 5.58 -29.51
C GLY A 598 -8.65 5.00 -28.32
N PHE A 599 -7.95 4.45 -27.32
CA PHE A 599 -8.57 3.90 -26.11
C PHE A 599 -8.26 4.78 -24.89
N TYR A 600 -9.29 5.13 -24.14
CA TYR A 600 -9.20 6.07 -23.02
C TYR A 600 -9.95 5.52 -21.80
N GLY A 601 -9.32 5.56 -20.62
CA GLY A 601 -9.94 5.05 -19.38
C GLY A 601 -9.32 3.78 -18.84
N PHE A 602 -9.97 3.24 -17.81
CA PHE A 602 -9.59 1.99 -17.16
C PHE A 602 -10.77 1.01 -17.24
N PRO A 603 -10.66 -0.09 -17.99
CA PRO A 603 -11.73 -1.07 -18.08
C PRO A 603 -12.00 -1.68 -16.70
N SER A 604 -13.27 -1.87 -16.36
CA SER A 604 -13.69 -2.46 -15.09
C SER A 604 -14.82 -3.46 -15.27
N LYS A 605 -14.90 -4.47 -14.40
CA LYS A 605 -16.00 -5.44 -14.41
C LYS A 605 -17.36 -4.75 -14.19
N LEU A 606 -17.41 -3.82 -13.23
CA LEU A 606 -18.61 -3.02 -12.94
C LEU A 606 -19.05 -2.18 -14.14
N GLY A 607 -18.10 -1.52 -14.81
CA GLY A 607 -18.38 -0.77 -16.03
C GLY A 607 -18.91 -1.63 -17.17
N LYS A 608 -18.43 -2.87 -17.33
CA LYS A 608 -18.97 -3.83 -18.32
C LYS A 608 -20.41 -4.25 -17.99
N LYS A 609 -20.73 -4.47 -16.71
CA LYS A 609 -22.08 -4.82 -16.26
C LYS A 609 -23.08 -3.70 -16.52
N ILE A 610 -22.71 -2.46 -16.23
CA ILE A 610 -23.58 -1.29 -16.42
C ILE A 610 -23.70 -0.84 -17.89
N ALA A 611 -22.76 -1.22 -18.76
CA ALA A 611 -22.72 -0.76 -20.15
C ALA A 611 -24.05 -1.00 -20.89
N LYS A 612 -24.72 -2.13 -20.63
CA LYS A 612 -26.02 -2.48 -21.24
C LYS A 612 -27.13 -1.49 -20.91
N ALA A 613 -27.07 -0.86 -19.73
CA ALA A 613 -28.07 0.11 -19.29
C ALA A 613 -28.11 1.36 -20.18
N ILE A 614 -27.03 1.69 -20.90
CA ILE A 614 -26.99 2.85 -21.79
C ILE A 614 -27.97 2.67 -22.97
N ASP A 615 -28.10 1.44 -23.48
CA ASP A 615 -28.87 1.16 -24.70
C ASP A 615 -30.31 0.72 -24.41
N GLU A 616 -30.56 0.12 -23.24
CA GLU A 616 -31.84 -0.52 -22.91
C GLU A 616 -32.94 0.48 -22.49
N ASN A 617 -32.61 1.76 -22.23
CA ASN A 617 -33.51 2.83 -21.78
C ASN A 617 -34.36 2.50 -20.52
N GLU A 618 -34.12 1.34 -19.91
CA GLU A 618 -34.94 0.81 -18.84
C GLU A 618 -34.63 1.54 -17.52
N LEU A 619 -35.67 2.02 -16.85
CA LEU A 619 -35.55 2.82 -15.63
C LEU A 619 -34.85 4.18 -15.77
N ALA A 620 -34.58 4.64 -16.99
CA ALA A 620 -34.10 5.99 -17.22
C ALA A 620 -35.13 7.02 -16.73
N ASP A 621 -34.64 8.03 -16.02
CA ASP A 621 -35.45 9.04 -15.34
C ASP A 621 -35.11 10.48 -15.76
N ILE A 622 -34.04 10.64 -16.55
CA ILE A 622 -33.63 11.89 -17.19
C ILE A 622 -33.66 11.73 -18.71
N GLU A 623 -34.23 12.69 -19.41
CA GLU A 623 -34.11 12.84 -20.86
C GLU A 623 -33.16 14.00 -21.20
N LEU A 624 -32.08 13.71 -21.92
CA LEU A 624 -31.13 14.70 -22.43
C LEU A 624 -31.49 15.04 -23.87
N LEU A 625 -31.95 16.25 -24.11
CA LEU A 625 -32.23 16.75 -25.46
C LEU A 625 -30.97 17.33 -26.08
N LEU A 626 -30.56 16.75 -27.21
CA LEU A 626 -29.41 17.17 -28.01
C LEU A 626 -29.84 18.12 -29.15
N ALA A 627 -28.85 18.73 -29.79
CA ALA A 627 -29.03 19.47 -31.03
C ALA A 627 -29.77 18.60 -32.07
N LYS A 628 -30.67 19.20 -32.84
CA LYS A 628 -31.49 18.55 -33.89
C LYS A 628 -32.59 17.60 -33.40
N GLY A 629 -32.98 17.67 -32.12
CA GLY A 629 -34.12 16.93 -31.60
C GLY A 629 -33.87 15.45 -31.31
N GLN A 630 -32.60 15.01 -31.28
CA GLN A 630 -32.23 13.71 -30.73
C GLN A 630 -32.37 13.74 -29.21
N SER A 631 -32.92 12.69 -28.61
CA SER A 631 -32.97 12.54 -27.16
C SER A 631 -32.23 11.28 -26.70
N LEU A 632 -31.56 11.39 -25.55
CA LEU A 632 -30.89 10.29 -24.88
C LEU A 632 -31.49 10.12 -23.49
N GLN A 633 -31.80 8.89 -23.11
CA GLN A 633 -32.32 8.61 -21.77
C GLN A 633 -31.17 8.16 -20.87
N VAL A 634 -31.08 8.75 -19.67
CA VAL A 634 -30.00 8.46 -18.72
C VAL A 634 -30.55 8.32 -17.30
N HIS A 635 -29.71 7.77 -16.42
CA HIS A 635 -30.07 7.43 -15.04
C HIS A 635 -29.45 8.41 -14.05
N SER A 636 -30.28 9.14 -13.30
CA SER A 636 -29.83 10.10 -12.28
C SER A 636 -28.80 9.53 -11.31
N PRO A 637 -28.96 8.30 -10.76
CA PRO A 637 -28.00 7.76 -9.79
C PRO A 637 -26.59 7.59 -10.37
N ILE A 638 -26.49 7.20 -11.65
CA ILE A 638 -25.21 7.04 -12.35
C ILE A 638 -24.58 8.39 -12.62
N ILE A 639 -25.37 9.37 -13.09
CA ILE A 639 -24.88 10.73 -13.35
C ILE A 639 -24.41 11.40 -12.05
N VAL A 640 -25.18 11.32 -10.96
CA VAL A 640 -24.78 11.88 -9.66
C VAL A 640 -23.44 11.31 -9.20
N ALA A 641 -23.25 9.99 -9.32
CA ALA A 641 -22.05 9.34 -8.80
C ALA A 641 -20.79 9.52 -9.66
N ARG A 642 -20.93 9.95 -10.92
CA ARG A 642 -19.81 9.95 -11.89
C ARG A 642 -19.58 11.29 -12.57
N CYS A 643 -20.62 12.10 -12.70
CA CYS A 643 -20.58 13.38 -13.39
C CYS A 643 -21.69 14.32 -12.88
N PRO A 644 -21.65 14.74 -11.60
CA PRO A 644 -22.68 15.59 -11.01
C PRO A 644 -22.79 16.96 -11.70
N TYR A 645 -21.72 17.41 -12.38
CA TYR A 645 -21.71 18.65 -13.18
C TYR A 645 -22.77 18.68 -14.28
N LEU A 646 -23.24 17.53 -14.78
CA LEU A 646 -24.31 17.48 -15.77
C LEU A 646 -25.69 17.87 -15.21
N LEU A 647 -25.87 17.89 -13.88
CA LEU A 647 -27.18 18.09 -13.25
C LEU A 647 -27.45 19.52 -12.73
N SER A 648 -26.45 20.41 -12.78
CA SER A 648 -26.49 21.86 -12.46
C SER A 648 -27.55 22.33 -11.41
N ASN A 649 -27.06 22.66 -10.20
CA ASN A 649 -27.71 23.24 -9.00
C ASN A 649 -28.65 22.34 -8.18
N GLU A 650 -28.41 22.30 -6.86
CA GLU A 650 -29.13 21.58 -5.79
C GLU A 650 -30.67 21.79 -5.75
N THR A 651 -31.21 22.65 -6.61
CA THR A 651 -32.63 22.95 -6.75
C THR A 651 -33.36 22.10 -7.78
N SER A 652 -32.67 21.32 -8.63
CA SER A 652 -33.26 20.58 -9.77
C SER A 652 -33.58 19.11 -9.50
N LEU A 653 -33.02 18.50 -8.45
CA LEU A 653 -33.32 17.11 -8.08
C LEU A 653 -34.71 17.03 -7.43
N PRO A 654 -35.52 15.99 -7.73
CA PRO A 654 -36.85 15.87 -7.18
C PRO A 654 -36.77 15.73 -5.65
N LYS A 655 -37.14 16.79 -4.92
CA LYS A 655 -37.49 16.67 -3.50
C LYS A 655 -38.69 15.74 -3.41
N LYS A 656 -38.47 14.45 -3.09
CA LYS A 656 -39.55 13.61 -2.58
C LYS A 656 -40.08 14.32 -1.32
N SER A 657 -41.27 14.89 -1.41
CA SER A 657 -42.02 15.26 -0.21
C SER A 657 -42.01 14.05 0.72
N ALA A 658 -41.70 14.28 1.99
CA ALA A 658 -41.68 13.26 3.02
C ALA A 658 -42.81 12.25 2.83
N TRP A 659 -42.51 10.97 3.09
CA TRP A 659 -43.28 9.74 2.90
C TRP A 659 -44.73 9.68 3.44
N ASN A 660 -45.35 10.82 3.73
CA ASN A 660 -46.69 10.93 4.27
C ASN A 660 -47.68 11.28 3.16
N GLY A 661 -48.31 10.27 2.56
CA GLY A 661 -49.59 10.45 1.87
C GLY A 661 -49.78 9.71 0.56
N TRP A 662 -49.60 8.39 0.51
CA TRP A 662 -50.02 7.58 -0.64
C TRP A 662 -50.98 6.47 -0.17
N LYS A 663 -52.11 6.91 0.40
CA LYS A 663 -53.35 6.15 0.41
C LYS A 663 -54.22 6.71 -0.72
N ASP A 664 -53.96 6.30 -1.95
CA ASP A 664 -55.01 6.24 -2.96
C ASP A 664 -54.58 5.22 -4.01
N GLN A 665 -55.10 4.00 -3.81
CA GLN A 665 -55.20 2.99 -4.85
C GLN A 665 -56.28 3.47 -5.81
N ASN A 666 -55.91 3.73 -7.06
CA ASN A 666 -56.67 3.43 -8.29
C ASN A 666 -56.25 4.36 -9.43
N SER A 667 -55.27 3.92 -10.22
CA SER A 667 -55.28 4.17 -11.66
C SER A 667 -54.28 3.22 -12.32
N GLU A 668 -54.82 2.21 -12.99
CA GLU A 668 -54.15 1.47 -14.06
C GLU A 668 -53.61 2.48 -15.11
N HIS A 669 -52.44 2.16 -15.70
CA HIS A 669 -51.59 3.02 -16.55
C HIS A 669 -50.51 3.86 -15.84
N HIS A 670 -49.55 3.18 -15.20
CA HIS A 670 -48.25 3.79 -14.91
C HIS A 670 -47.35 3.80 -16.16
N HIS A 671 -47.71 4.63 -17.17
CA HIS A 671 -46.65 5.21 -18.00
C HIS A 671 -45.79 6.06 -17.08
N ARG A 672 -44.56 5.61 -16.79
CA ARG A 672 -43.58 6.41 -16.02
C ARG A 672 -43.40 7.74 -16.73
N LYS A 673 -44.00 8.80 -16.21
CA LYS A 673 -43.67 10.18 -16.60
C LYS A 673 -42.16 10.35 -16.40
N MET A 674 -41.44 10.66 -17.47
CA MET A 674 -40.06 11.15 -17.38
C MET A 674 -40.03 12.30 -16.38
N ARG A 675 -39.10 12.23 -15.43
CA ARG A 675 -39.11 13.13 -14.26
C ARG A 675 -38.37 14.43 -14.53
N HIS A 676 -37.45 14.44 -15.50
CA HIS A 676 -36.62 15.61 -15.77
C HIS A 676 -36.10 15.64 -17.22
N GLU A 677 -36.26 16.78 -17.90
CA GLU A 677 -35.71 17.05 -19.23
C GLU A 677 -34.55 18.05 -19.08
N ILE A 678 -33.37 17.71 -19.60
CA ILE A 678 -32.21 18.60 -19.63
C ILE A 678 -31.85 18.90 -21.07
N ARG A 679 -31.86 20.17 -21.45
CA ARG A 679 -31.46 20.61 -22.78
C ARG A 679 -29.97 20.85 -22.82
N ILE A 680 -29.27 20.04 -23.62
CA ILE A 680 -27.86 20.23 -23.92
C ILE A 680 -27.74 21.34 -24.97
N SER A 681 -26.75 22.22 -24.78
CA SER A 681 -26.48 23.33 -25.70
C SER A 681 -26.27 22.83 -27.14
N ASP A 682 -26.87 23.52 -28.12
CA ASP A 682 -26.70 23.22 -29.56
C ASP A 682 -25.25 23.28 -30.05
N ARG A 683 -24.35 23.86 -29.25
CA ARG A 683 -22.91 23.92 -29.52
C ARG A 683 -22.16 22.62 -29.20
N VAL A 684 -22.80 21.68 -28.53
CA VAL A 684 -22.21 20.39 -28.16
C VAL A 684 -22.40 19.39 -29.30
N ASP A 685 -21.30 18.81 -29.76
CA ASP A 685 -21.33 17.73 -30.75
C ASP A 685 -21.99 16.47 -30.16
N SER A 686 -23.05 15.97 -30.81
CA SER A 686 -23.85 14.86 -30.28
C SER A 686 -23.07 13.54 -30.22
N VAL A 687 -22.21 13.27 -31.20
CA VAL A 687 -21.38 12.05 -31.25
C VAL A 687 -20.39 12.04 -30.08
N SER A 688 -19.72 13.16 -29.84
CA SER A 688 -18.79 13.32 -28.72
C SER A 688 -19.50 13.24 -27.37
N PHE A 689 -20.73 13.76 -27.27
CA PHE A 689 -21.50 13.68 -26.04
C PHE A 689 -21.96 12.25 -25.73
N VAL A 690 -22.38 11.48 -26.73
CA VAL A 690 -22.68 10.04 -26.56
C VAL A 690 -21.45 9.29 -26.04
N LYS A 691 -20.27 9.57 -26.59
CA LYS A 691 -19.01 8.99 -26.12
C LYS A 691 -18.64 9.43 -24.70
N LEU A 692 -18.93 10.66 -24.31
CA LEU A 692 -18.78 11.10 -22.92
C LEU A 692 -19.68 10.29 -21.97
N LEU A 693 -20.94 10.06 -22.35
CA LEU A 693 -21.87 9.24 -21.56
C LEU A 693 -21.40 7.79 -21.46
N GLU A 694 -20.89 7.21 -22.55
CA GLU A 694 -20.24 5.89 -22.52
C GLU A 694 -19.16 5.84 -21.43
N TYR A 695 -18.28 6.84 -21.37
CA TYR A 695 -17.24 6.92 -20.33
C TYR A 695 -17.81 7.06 -18.91
N ILE A 696 -18.87 7.84 -18.73
CA ILE A 696 -19.51 8.06 -17.42
C ILE A 696 -20.02 6.74 -16.85
N TYR A 697 -20.60 5.89 -17.69
CA TYR A 697 -21.14 4.59 -17.29
C TYR A 697 -20.01 3.56 -17.12
N THR A 698 -19.12 3.42 -18.10
CA THR A 698 -18.19 2.27 -18.15
C THR A 698 -16.84 2.56 -17.51
N GLY A 699 -16.46 3.84 -17.38
CA GLY A 699 -15.11 4.30 -17.04
C GLY A 699 -14.09 4.17 -18.18
N PHE A 700 -14.53 3.78 -19.38
CA PHE A 700 -13.66 3.44 -20.51
C PHE A 700 -14.33 3.67 -21.87
N ILE A 701 -13.63 4.28 -22.83
CA ILE A 701 -14.14 4.52 -24.18
C ILE A 701 -13.13 4.23 -25.26
N GLN A 702 -13.66 3.87 -26.43
CA GLN A 702 -12.95 3.96 -27.69
C GLN A 702 -13.43 5.20 -28.46
N ALA A 703 -12.50 6.05 -28.86
CA ALA A 703 -12.77 7.24 -29.65
C ALA A 703 -11.69 7.45 -30.71
N ASP A 704 -12.13 7.76 -31.93
CA ASP A 704 -11.26 8.12 -33.04
C ASP A 704 -10.62 9.50 -32.82
N ASP A 705 -9.49 9.75 -33.48
CA ASP A 705 -8.72 11.00 -33.26
C ASP A 705 -9.50 12.28 -33.64
N ASN A 706 -10.52 12.16 -34.51
CA ASN A 706 -11.44 13.26 -34.85
C ASN A 706 -12.34 13.69 -33.68
N LEU A 707 -12.72 12.76 -32.79
CA LEU A 707 -13.55 13.03 -31.61
C LEU A 707 -12.71 13.52 -30.41
N ARG A 708 -11.38 13.39 -30.46
CA ARG A 708 -10.47 13.72 -29.35
C ARG A 708 -10.62 15.17 -28.88
N THR A 709 -10.61 16.14 -29.79
CA THR A 709 -10.65 17.57 -29.43
C THR A 709 -12.00 17.96 -28.82
N PRO A 710 -13.15 17.64 -29.42
CA PRO A 710 -14.47 17.85 -28.79
C PRO A 710 -14.61 17.15 -27.44
N LEU A 711 -14.22 15.87 -27.33
CA LEU A 711 -14.27 15.11 -26.07
C LEU A 711 -13.41 15.75 -24.98
N LYS A 712 -12.23 16.27 -25.33
CA LYS A 712 -11.34 16.95 -24.38
C LYS A 712 -12.01 18.16 -23.76
N VAL A 713 -12.72 18.94 -24.58
CA VAL A 713 -13.48 20.11 -24.09
C VAL A 713 -14.60 19.65 -23.15
N LEU A 714 -15.37 18.62 -23.53
CA LEU A 714 -16.45 18.10 -22.69
C LEU A 714 -15.96 17.54 -21.36
N ALA A 715 -14.91 16.70 -21.38
CA ALA A 715 -14.31 16.12 -20.18
C ALA A 715 -13.87 17.20 -19.18
N LYS A 716 -13.27 18.30 -19.67
CA LYS A 716 -12.88 19.44 -18.84
C LYS A 716 -14.09 20.10 -18.16
N HIS A 717 -15.16 20.38 -18.91
CA HIS A 717 -16.36 21.04 -18.37
C HIS A 717 -17.14 20.13 -17.41
N CYS A 718 -17.02 18.82 -17.58
CA CYS A 718 -17.66 17.81 -16.74
C CYS A 718 -16.83 17.41 -15.51
N GLY A 719 -15.67 18.03 -15.29
CA GLY A 719 -14.80 17.70 -14.15
C GLY A 719 -14.12 16.33 -14.23
N LEU A 720 -14.10 15.68 -15.41
CA LEU A 720 -13.53 14.35 -15.61
C LEU A 720 -12.01 14.45 -15.84
N LYS A 721 -11.24 14.74 -14.79
CA LYS A 721 -9.78 15.00 -14.86
C LYS A 721 -9.02 13.86 -15.56
N SER A 722 -9.23 12.60 -15.17
CA SER A 722 -8.54 11.44 -15.74
C SER A 722 -8.73 11.34 -17.26
N LEU A 723 -9.97 11.46 -17.73
CA LEU A 723 -10.29 11.44 -19.15
C LEU A 723 -9.67 12.64 -19.89
N TYR A 724 -9.77 13.83 -19.31
CA TYR A 724 -9.17 15.05 -19.86
C TYR A 724 -7.66 14.92 -20.04
N ASP A 725 -6.95 14.38 -19.06
CA ASP A 725 -5.49 14.22 -19.10
C ASP A 725 -5.07 13.22 -20.18
N MET A 726 -5.77 12.08 -20.31
CA MET A 726 -5.51 11.09 -21.36
C MET A 726 -5.82 11.64 -22.77
N LEU A 727 -6.94 12.35 -22.95
CA LEU A 727 -7.27 13.01 -24.23
C LEU A 727 -6.30 14.14 -24.58
N SER A 728 -5.70 14.77 -23.57
CA SER A 728 -4.64 15.75 -23.73
C SER A 728 -3.27 15.12 -23.98
N ARG A 729 -3.15 13.79 -23.88
CA ARG A 729 -1.88 13.05 -23.89
C ARG A 729 -0.88 13.65 -22.91
N LYS A 730 -1.36 13.99 -21.71
CA LYS A 730 -0.49 14.35 -20.59
C LYS A 730 0.10 13.08 -20.00
N LEU A 731 1.40 13.13 -19.68
CA LEU A 731 2.04 12.03 -18.98
C LEU A 731 1.40 11.84 -17.60
N PRO A 732 1.33 10.60 -17.08
CA PRO A 732 0.75 10.33 -15.77
C PRO A 732 1.44 11.13 -14.65
N GLU A 733 0.66 11.76 -13.78
CA GLU A 733 1.16 12.43 -12.57
C GLU A 733 1.61 11.39 -11.52
N TRP A 734 2.77 11.61 -10.90
CA TRP A 734 3.32 10.66 -9.94
C TRP A 734 2.45 10.54 -8.67
N GLY A 735 2.14 9.32 -8.22
CA GLY A 735 1.29 9.04 -7.07
C GLY A 735 -0.22 9.03 -7.36
N THR A 736 -0.65 9.23 -8.61
CA THR A 736 -2.08 9.26 -8.97
C THR A 736 -2.68 7.85 -9.00
N ALA A 737 -3.75 7.62 -8.24
CA ALA A 737 -4.51 6.37 -8.31
C ALA A 737 -5.21 6.21 -9.67
N CYS A 738 -5.32 4.99 -10.18
CA CYS A 738 -6.11 4.74 -11.39
C CYS A 738 -7.58 5.08 -11.11
N ALA A 739 -8.24 5.78 -12.03
CA ALA A 739 -9.65 6.10 -11.89
C ALA A 739 -10.47 4.80 -11.97
N SER A 740 -11.16 4.45 -10.89
CA SER A 740 -12.10 3.33 -10.88
C SER A 740 -13.49 3.77 -11.32
N CYS A 741 -14.23 2.85 -11.93
CA CYS A 741 -15.68 2.98 -12.05
C CYS A 741 -16.26 2.68 -10.66
N ASN A 742 -16.87 3.69 -10.04
CA ASN A 742 -17.36 3.64 -8.67
C ASN A 742 -18.68 4.40 -8.60
N PHE A 743 -19.73 3.75 -8.08
CA PHE A 743 -21.05 4.35 -7.90
C PHE A 743 -21.40 4.65 -6.45
N SER A 744 -20.51 4.41 -5.47
CA SER A 744 -20.79 4.58 -4.04
C SER A 744 -21.28 5.97 -3.64
N GLU A 745 -20.93 7.03 -4.39
CA GLU A 745 -21.50 8.37 -4.20
C GLU A 745 -23.04 8.40 -4.38
N ALA A 746 -23.64 7.44 -5.08
CA ALA A 746 -25.09 7.28 -5.13
C ALA A 746 -25.69 6.75 -3.80
N LEU A 747 -24.89 6.17 -2.90
CA LEU A 747 -25.33 5.76 -1.56
C LEU A 747 -25.22 6.89 -0.53
N GLU A 748 -24.63 8.03 -0.90
CA GLU A 748 -24.55 9.24 -0.06
C GLU A 748 -25.92 9.95 0.03
N PRO A 749 -26.12 10.90 0.96
CA PRO A 749 -27.43 11.52 1.20
C PRO A 749 -28.15 12.07 -0.05
N ILE A 750 -27.42 12.61 -1.03
CA ILE A 750 -27.99 13.10 -2.30
C ILE A 750 -28.51 11.94 -3.14
N GLY A 751 -27.70 10.90 -3.32
CA GLY A 751 -28.09 9.72 -4.09
C GLY A 751 -29.21 8.92 -3.41
N ASN A 752 -29.22 8.84 -2.07
CA ASN A 752 -30.30 8.19 -1.34
C ASN A 752 -31.69 8.80 -1.59
N GLN A 753 -31.78 10.09 -1.93
CA GLN A 753 -33.05 10.71 -2.31
C GLN A 753 -33.59 10.15 -3.64
N LEU A 754 -32.69 9.69 -4.50
CA LEU A 754 -32.97 9.05 -5.80
C LEU A 754 -33.27 7.55 -5.67
N SER A 755 -33.11 6.96 -4.48
CA SER A 755 -33.42 5.55 -4.25
C SER A 755 -34.85 5.20 -4.67
N ASP A 756 -34.99 4.12 -5.42
CA ASP A 756 -36.27 3.60 -5.93
C ASP A 756 -36.57 2.18 -5.43
N ILE A 757 -35.70 1.64 -4.58
CA ILE A 757 -35.88 0.37 -3.88
C ILE A 757 -35.18 0.38 -2.52
N ILE A 758 -35.73 -0.37 -1.58
CA ILE A 758 -35.14 -0.66 -0.27
C ILE A 758 -34.84 -2.14 -0.15
N LEU A 759 -33.65 -2.47 0.33
CA LEU A 759 -33.27 -3.83 0.68
C LEU A 759 -33.34 -3.96 2.20
N GLU A 760 -34.24 -4.79 2.70
CA GLU A 760 -34.48 -5.03 4.12
C GLU A 760 -33.70 -6.27 4.57
N ALA A 761 -32.89 -6.14 5.63
CA ALA A 761 -32.14 -7.27 6.19
C ALA A 761 -33.01 -8.09 7.14
N LYS A 762 -32.59 -9.33 7.40
CA LYS A 762 -33.20 -10.20 8.41
C LYS A 762 -33.06 -9.55 9.80
N VAL A 763 -34.18 -9.38 10.49
CA VAL A 763 -34.25 -8.76 11.81
C VAL A 763 -33.64 -9.69 12.87
N ILE A 764 -32.78 -9.13 13.71
CA ILE A 764 -32.34 -9.75 14.96
C ILE A 764 -33.19 -9.14 16.08
N GLU A 765 -33.89 -9.98 16.83
CA GLU A 765 -34.73 -9.53 17.95
C GLU A 765 -33.90 -8.74 18.98
N GLY A 766 -34.44 -7.61 19.48
CA GLY A 766 -33.84 -6.83 20.57
C GLY A 766 -32.95 -5.65 20.17
N VAL A 767 -32.68 -5.41 18.88
CA VAL A 767 -31.89 -4.24 18.44
C VAL A 767 -32.79 -3.06 18.08
N SER A 768 -32.62 -1.92 18.78
CA SER A 768 -33.29 -0.66 18.41
C SER A 768 -32.63 -0.05 17.18
N TRP A 769 -33.39 0.12 16.09
CA TRP A 769 -32.91 0.71 14.85
C TRP A 769 -33.78 1.88 14.42
N SER A 770 -33.17 2.92 13.83
CA SER A 770 -33.89 4.02 13.19
C SER A 770 -33.13 4.57 12.00
N CYS A 771 -33.74 4.58 10.81
CA CYS A 771 -33.13 5.24 9.65
C CYS A 771 -33.35 6.75 9.68
N ALA A 772 -32.25 7.49 9.46
CA ALA A 772 -32.25 8.95 9.40
C ALA A 772 -33.11 9.51 8.24
N ILE A 773 -33.32 8.73 7.17
CA ILE A 773 -34.00 9.14 5.95
C ILE A 773 -35.51 8.87 6.02
N CYS A 774 -35.91 7.63 6.28
CA CYS A 774 -37.31 7.19 6.21
C CYS A 774 -37.94 6.88 7.58
N ARG A 775 -37.17 6.95 8.67
CA ARG A 775 -37.62 6.67 10.05
C ARG A 775 -38.22 5.28 10.29
N SER A 776 -38.00 4.33 9.38
CA SER A 776 -38.38 2.93 9.66
C SER A 776 -37.58 2.39 10.84
N SER A 777 -38.11 1.34 11.48
CA SER A 777 -37.53 0.66 12.64
C SER A 777 -36.88 -0.68 12.28
N VAL A 778 -36.75 -0.99 10.99
CA VAL A 778 -36.19 -2.26 10.50
C VAL A 778 -34.89 -2.01 9.74
N PRO A 779 -33.77 -2.70 10.05
CA PRO A 779 -32.50 -2.53 9.35
C PRO A 779 -32.62 -2.70 7.83
N HIS A 780 -32.32 -1.65 7.07
CA HIS A 780 -32.40 -1.67 5.61
C HIS A 780 -31.46 -0.66 4.93
N MET A 781 -31.20 -0.87 3.65
CA MET A 781 -30.43 0.04 2.78
C MET A 781 -31.29 0.59 1.65
N HIS A 782 -31.13 1.88 1.38
CA HIS A 782 -31.65 2.53 0.19
C HIS A 782 -30.74 2.20 -1.01
N ALA A 783 -31.34 1.79 -2.14
CA ALA A 783 -30.60 1.38 -3.32
C ALA A 783 -31.31 1.81 -4.62
N HIS A 784 -30.69 1.51 -5.76
CA HIS A 784 -31.11 1.92 -7.09
C HIS A 784 -31.32 0.68 -7.97
N LYS A 785 -32.54 0.46 -8.46
CA LYS A 785 -32.91 -0.71 -9.27
C LYS A 785 -31.99 -0.89 -10.47
N ILE A 786 -31.59 0.20 -11.14
CA ILE A 786 -30.70 0.14 -12.30
C ILE A 786 -29.33 -0.47 -11.97
N ILE A 787 -28.71 -0.09 -10.85
CA ILE A 787 -27.40 -0.62 -10.44
C ILE A 787 -27.52 -2.10 -10.05
N LEU A 788 -28.60 -2.44 -9.34
CA LEU A 788 -28.86 -3.83 -8.91
C LEU A 788 -29.11 -4.75 -10.11
N LEU A 789 -30.01 -4.37 -11.02
CA LEU A 789 -30.37 -5.21 -12.17
C LEU A 789 -29.23 -5.37 -13.17
N SER A 790 -28.35 -4.37 -13.31
CA SER A 790 -27.20 -4.49 -14.21
C SER A 790 -26.19 -5.54 -13.74
N SER A 791 -26.21 -5.86 -12.44
CA SER A 791 -25.24 -6.77 -11.81
C SER A 791 -25.84 -8.08 -11.31
N CYS A 792 -27.16 -8.25 -11.35
CA CYS A 792 -27.87 -9.43 -10.85
C CYS A 792 -29.03 -9.81 -11.78
N ASP A 793 -28.91 -10.96 -12.44
CA ASP A 793 -29.92 -11.46 -13.38
C ASP A 793 -31.23 -11.83 -12.66
N TYR A 794 -31.16 -12.34 -11.43
CA TYR A 794 -32.33 -12.60 -10.59
C TYR A 794 -33.12 -11.31 -10.33
N LEU A 795 -32.46 -10.24 -9.89
CA LEU A 795 -33.12 -8.96 -9.63
C LEU A 795 -33.63 -8.30 -10.91
N ARG A 796 -32.91 -8.46 -12.03
CA ARG A 796 -33.41 -8.03 -13.35
C ARG A 796 -34.73 -8.72 -13.68
N ALA A 797 -34.77 -10.05 -13.61
CA ALA A 797 -35.98 -10.83 -13.84
C ALA A 797 -37.10 -10.43 -12.86
N LEU A 798 -36.79 -10.24 -11.58
CA LEU A 798 -37.74 -9.82 -10.56
C LEU A 798 -38.40 -8.48 -10.93
N PHE A 799 -37.59 -7.46 -11.27
CA PHE A 799 -38.10 -6.12 -11.61
C PHE A 799 -38.85 -6.09 -12.94
N GLN A 800 -38.52 -6.98 -13.88
CA GLN A 800 -39.15 -7.06 -15.20
C GLN A 800 -40.37 -8.02 -15.25
N SER A 801 -40.60 -8.83 -14.20
CA SER A 801 -41.60 -9.90 -14.23
C SER A 801 -43.07 -9.43 -14.32
N GLY A 802 -43.36 -8.18 -13.98
CA GLY A 802 -44.74 -7.66 -13.90
C GLY A 802 -45.59 -8.28 -12.79
N MET A 803 -45.03 -9.15 -11.95
CA MET A 803 -45.70 -9.75 -10.80
C MET A 803 -45.84 -8.74 -9.64
N HIS A 804 -46.68 -9.04 -8.64
CA HIS A 804 -46.84 -8.18 -7.46
C HIS A 804 -45.49 -7.79 -6.83
N ASP A 805 -44.56 -8.74 -6.74
CA ASP A 805 -43.23 -8.50 -6.16
C ASP A 805 -42.35 -7.56 -7.01
N SER A 806 -42.58 -7.48 -8.32
CA SER A 806 -41.89 -6.52 -9.21
C SER A 806 -42.26 -5.06 -8.92
N CYS A 807 -43.50 -4.84 -8.43
CA CYS A 807 -44.02 -3.54 -8.02
C CYS A 807 -43.63 -3.18 -6.57
N SER A 808 -43.08 -4.13 -5.81
CA SER A 808 -42.63 -3.86 -4.44
C SER A 808 -41.52 -2.82 -4.44
N GLN A 809 -41.61 -1.91 -3.46
CA GLN A 809 -40.56 -0.93 -3.15
C GLN A 809 -39.58 -1.44 -2.09
N VAL A 810 -39.85 -2.61 -1.50
CA VAL A 810 -39.02 -3.24 -0.47
C VAL A 810 -38.77 -4.70 -0.86
N ILE A 811 -37.50 -5.11 -0.88
CA ILE A 811 -37.09 -6.50 -1.04
C ILE A 811 -36.57 -6.98 0.31
N LYS A 812 -37.18 -8.03 0.84
CA LYS A 812 -36.65 -8.72 2.02
C LYS A 812 -35.52 -9.64 1.59
N VAL A 813 -34.33 -9.37 2.11
CA VAL A 813 -33.12 -10.14 1.80
C VAL A 813 -32.83 -11.05 3.01
N PRO A 814 -32.74 -12.38 2.83
CA PRO A 814 -32.65 -13.33 3.93
C PRO A 814 -31.22 -13.42 4.53
N ILE A 815 -30.56 -12.28 4.74
CA ILE A 815 -29.20 -12.17 5.29
C ILE A 815 -29.16 -11.13 6.41
N SER A 816 -28.12 -11.17 7.25
CA SER A 816 -27.90 -10.20 8.31
C SER A 816 -27.63 -8.78 7.78
N TRP A 817 -27.78 -7.78 8.64
CA TRP A 817 -27.46 -6.39 8.32
C TRP A 817 -26.02 -6.20 7.83
N LYS A 818 -25.04 -6.86 8.47
CA LYS A 818 -23.63 -6.78 8.07
C LYS A 818 -23.39 -7.36 6.68
N ALA A 819 -24.02 -8.49 6.37
CA ALA A 819 -23.97 -9.09 5.03
C ALA A 819 -24.60 -8.17 3.98
N LEU A 820 -25.76 -7.58 4.29
CA LEU A 820 -26.43 -6.67 3.38
C LEU A 820 -25.55 -5.46 3.01
N VAL A 821 -24.89 -4.86 4.00
CA VAL A 821 -23.97 -3.72 3.74
C VAL A 821 -22.84 -4.11 2.79
N LYS A 822 -22.20 -5.26 3.01
CA LYS A 822 -21.13 -5.75 2.12
C LYS A 822 -21.65 -6.06 0.71
N LEU A 823 -22.84 -6.65 0.59
CA LEU A 823 -23.48 -6.93 -0.70
C LEU A 823 -23.80 -5.65 -1.47
N VAL A 824 -24.41 -4.67 -0.82
CA VAL A 824 -24.71 -3.37 -1.45
C VAL A 824 -23.42 -2.68 -1.87
N HIS A 825 -22.37 -2.68 -1.05
CA HIS A 825 -21.08 -2.13 -1.49
C HIS A 825 -20.52 -2.88 -2.71
N TRP A 826 -20.65 -4.21 -2.78
CA TRP A 826 -20.25 -4.98 -3.97
C TRP A 826 -20.98 -4.52 -5.24
N PHE A 827 -22.29 -4.26 -5.16
CA PHE A 827 -23.07 -3.74 -6.30
C PHE A 827 -22.54 -2.40 -6.84
N TYR A 828 -21.99 -1.54 -5.97
CA TYR A 828 -21.60 -0.17 -6.30
C TYR A 828 -20.09 -0.01 -6.54
N LEU A 829 -19.26 -0.94 -6.06
CA LEU A 829 -17.80 -0.94 -6.18
C LEU A 829 -17.27 -2.04 -7.11
N GLY A 830 -18.03 -3.12 -7.31
CA GLY A 830 -17.65 -4.27 -8.13
C GLY A 830 -16.74 -5.29 -7.46
N TYR A 831 -16.45 -5.15 -6.16
CA TYR A 831 -15.65 -6.11 -5.38
C TYR A 831 -16.14 -6.20 -3.94
N LEU A 832 -15.93 -7.36 -3.32
CA LEU A 832 -16.29 -7.63 -1.94
C LEU A 832 -15.10 -7.31 -1.02
N PRO A 833 -15.30 -6.61 0.11
CA PRO A 833 -14.22 -6.38 1.05
C PRO A 833 -13.64 -7.70 1.56
N SER A 834 -12.33 -7.91 1.45
CA SER A 834 -11.65 -9.07 2.02
C SER A 834 -11.31 -8.86 3.49
N ILE A 835 -11.21 -9.95 4.26
CA ILE A 835 -10.64 -9.94 5.61
C ILE A 835 -9.12 -9.96 5.47
N LYS A 836 -8.44 -8.96 6.02
CA LYS A 836 -6.98 -8.98 6.14
C LYS A 836 -6.62 -9.77 7.40
N GLN A 837 -5.91 -10.88 7.25
CA GLN A 837 -5.40 -11.70 8.37
C GLN A 837 -4.18 -11.05 9.02
N ASP A 838 -4.39 -9.83 9.47
CA ASP A 838 -3.36 -9.04 10.10
C ASP A 838 -3.37 -9.25 11.62
N CYS A 839 -2.52 -8.51 12.31
CA CYS A 839 -2.44 -8.48 13.76
C CYS A 839 -3.78 -8.19 14.46
N THR A 840 -4.65 -7.37 13.86
CA THR A 840 -5.96 -7.05 14.44
C THR A 840 -6.86 -8.27 14.34
N TRP A 841 -6.88 -8.93 13.18
CA TRP A 841 -7.63 -10.17 13.00
C TRP A 841 -7.17 -11.25 13.98
N ASN A 842 -5.86 -11.51 14.08
CA ASN A 842 -5.34 -12.60 14.90
C ASN A 842 -5.55 -12.40 16.42
N ASN A 843 -5.75 -11.17 16.88
CA ASN A 843 -6.05 -10.84 18.28
C ASN A 843 -7.54 -10.51 18.50
N LEU A 844 -8.37 -10.59 17.46
CA LEU A 844 -9.81 -10.45 17.59
C LEU A 844 -10.35 -11.64 18.38
N ASP A 845 -11.30 -11.38 19.26
CA ASP A 845 -11.98 -12.43 20.00
C ASP A 845 -12.54 -13.51 19.02
N PRO A 846 -12.40 -14.82 19.36
CA PRO A 846 -12.90 -15.90 18.53
C PRO A 846 -14.38 -15.79 18.12
N GLU A 847 -15.26 -15.27 18.99
CA GLU A 847 -16.68 -15.10 18.67
C GLU A 847 -16.87 -13.98 17.63
N TRP A 848 -16.12 -12.89 17.74
CA TRP A 848 -16.15 -11.81 16.75
C TRP A 848 -15.57 -12.24 15.40
N GLN A 849 -14.52 -13.06 15.39
CA GLN A 849 -14.00 -13.67 14.15
C GLN A 849 -15.07 -14.56 13.49
N LEU A 850 -15.74 -15.41 14.28
CA LEU A 850 -16.83 -16.26 13.81
C LEU A 850 -17.95 -15.42 13.18
N HIS A 851 -18.41 -14.37 13.86
CA HIS A 851 -19.46 -13.49 13.33
C HIS A 851 -19.07 -12.80 12.02
N GLU A 852 -17.82 -12.35 11.87
CA GLU A 852 -17.37 -11.80 10.59
C GLU A 852 -17.30 -12.86 9.48
N LEU A 853 -16.95 -14.11 9.78
CA LEU A 853 -16.95 -15.21 8.80
C LEU A 853 -18.36 -15.67 8.42
N GLN A 854 -19.28 -15.74 9.38
CA GLN A 854 -20.69 -16.06 9.13
C GLN A 854 -21.31 -15.14 8.09
N VAL A 855 -20.94 -13.85 8.08
CA VAL A 855 -21.37 -12.87 7.06
C VAL A 855 -21.02 -13.33 5.65
N TYR A 856 -19.82 -13.88 5.42
CA TYR A 856 -19.43 -14.37 4.09
C TYR A 856 -20.13 -15.69 3.72
N VAL A 857 -20.46 -16.52 4.71
CA VAL A 857 -21.27 -17.74 4.48
C VAL A 857 -22.70 -17.37 4.08
N GLU A 858 -23.32 -16.39 4.75
CA GLU A 858 -24.64 -15.85 4.36
C GLU A 858 -24.62 -15.28 2.93
N LEU A 859 -23.56 -14.52 2.59
CA LEU A 859 -23.38 -13.99 1.23
C LEU A 859 -23.22 -15.08 0.18
N SER A 860 -22.48 -16.15 0.49
CA SER A 860 -22.34 -17.32 -0.38
C SER A 860 -23.69 -17.98 -0.64
N SER A 861 -24.49 -18.20 0.41
CA SER A 861 -25.83 -18.78 0.31
C SER A 861 -26.80 -17.92 -0.50
N LEU A 862 -26.81 -16.60 -0.25
CA LEU A 862 -27.62 -15.69 -1.05
C LEU A 862 -27.15 -15.64 -2.51
N ALA A 863 -25.85 -15.68 -2.75
CA ALA A 863 -25.28 -15.62 -4.08
C ALA A 863 -25.70 -16.80 -4.95
N GLU A 864 -25.79 -18.01 -4.39
CA GLU A 864 -26.34 -19.17 -5.07
C GLU A 864 -27.81 -18.93 -5.48
N PHE A 865 -28.63 -18.38 -4.58
CA PHE A 865 -30.04 -18.07 -4.84
C PHE A 865 -30.24 -16.93 -5.85
N TRP A 866 -29.42 -15.87 -5.80
CA TRP A 866 -29.49 -14.71 -6.70
C TRP A 866 -28.63 -14.85 -7.97
N CYS A 867 -28.01 -16.01 -8.18
CA CYS A 867 -27.10 -16.29 -9.29
C CYS A 867 -25.94 -15.28 -9.40
N LEU A 868 -25.31 -14.96 -8.26
CA LEU A 868 -24.17 -14.05 -8.15
C LEU A 868 -22.85 -14.83 -8.02
N GLU A 869 -22.45 -15.55 -9.07
CA GLU A 869 -21.26 -16.43 -9.07
C GLU A 869 -19.98 -15.73 -8.54
N GLU A 870 -19.77 -14.45 -8.89
CA GLU A 870 -18.60 -13.70 -8.42
C GLU A 870 -18.63 -13.42 -6.90
N VAL A 871 -19.82 -13.22 -6.32
CA VAL A 871 -19.98 -13.01 -4.87
C VAL A 871 -19.77 -14.34 -4.14
N GLU A 872 -20.30 -15.43 -4.67
CA GLU A 872 -20.07 -16.78 -4.15
C GLU A 872 -18.57 -17.11 -4.13
N GLU A 873 -17.88 -16.91 -5.26
CA GLU A 873 -16.45 -17.18 -5.38
C GLU A 873 -15.60 -16.31 -4.43
N GLN A 874 -15.89 -15.01 -4.36
CA GLN A 874 -15.16 -14.10 -3.46
C GLN A 874 -15.41 -14.43 -1.99
N SER A 875 -16.67 -14.74 -1.63
CA SER A 875 -17.02 -15.12 -0.25
C SER A 875 -16.36 -16.43 0.15
N PHE A 876 -16.40 -17.43 -0.73
CA PHE A 876 -15.73 -18.70 -0.54
C PHE A 876 -14.22 -18.51 -0.30
N LYS A 877 -13.54 -17.72 -1.14
CA LYS A 877 -12.10 -17.43 -0.96
C LYS A 877 -11.78 -16.79 0.39
N VAL A 878 -12.60 -15.83 0.84
CA VAL A 878 -12.42 -15.18 2.15
C VAL A 878 -12.57 -16.20 3.28
N VAL A 879 -13.64 -17.00 3.27
CA VAL A 879 -13.88 -18.02 4.29
C VAL A 879 -12.73 -19.03 4.34
N ILE A 880 -12.35 -19.63 3.20
CA ILE A 880 -11.29 -20.65 3.17
C ILE A 880 -9.96 -20.12 3.65
N SER A 881 -9.60 -18.88 3.29
CA SER A 881 -8.35 -18.30 3.77
C SER A 881 -8.29 -18.24 5.30
N CYS A 882 -9.42 -17.99 5.98
CA CYS A 882 -9.45 -17.71 7.41
C CYS A 882 -9.76 -18.93 8.30
N ILE A 883 -10.18 -20.06 7.72
CA ILE A 883 -10.44 -21.28 8.50
C ILE A 883 -9.11 -21.88 8.98
N ASN A 884 -8.89 -21.88 10.29
CA ASN A 884 -7.71 -22.46 10.93
C ASN A 884 -8.03 -23.81 11.60
N SER A 885 -7.04 -24.72 11.61
CA SER A 885 -7.14 -26.10 12.14
C SER A 885 -7.15 -26.20 13.68
N GLN A 886 -7.11 -25.07 14.40
CA GLN A 886 -6.89 -25.05 15.86
C GLN A 886 -8.04 -24.47 16.68
N GLN A 887 -9.16 -24.06 16.06
CA GLN A 887 -10.17 -23.25 16.75
C GLN A 887 -11.53 -23.96 16.84
N LYS A 888 -12.12 -23.97 18.04
CA LYS A 888 -13.51 -24.42 18.29
C LYS A 888 -14.54 -23.64 17.45
N SER A 889 -14.27 -22.37 17.16
CA SER A 889 -15.06 -21.53 16.25
C SER A 889 -15.14 -22.06 14.81
N SER A 890 -14.15 -22.83 14.34
CA SER A 890 -14.19 -23.45 13.02
C SER A 890 -15.30 -24.50 12.91
N LEU A 891 -15.58 -25.25 13.99
CA LEU A 891 -16.68 -26.22 14.02
C LEU A 891 -18.04 -25.53 13.98
N GLU A 892 -18.21 -24.44 14.73
CA GLU A 892 -19.43 -23.63 14.72
C GLU A 892 -19.67 -22.98 13.36
N LEU A 893 -18.61 -22.51 12.68
CA LEU A 893 -18.69 -21.99 11.32
C LEU A 893 -19.14 -23.08 10.32
N ILE A 894 -18.60 -24.29 10.42
CA ILE A 894 -18.98 -25.42 9.58
C ILE A 894 -20.45 -25.79 9.81
N ARG A 895 -20.89 -25.85 11.08
CA ARG A 895 -22.29 -26.09 11.43
C ARG A 895 -23.21 -25.01 10.84
N PHE A 896 -22.81 -23.75 10.94
CA PHE A 896 -23.54 -22.63 10.34
C PHE A 896 -23.61 -22.75 8.81
N ALA A 897 -22.49 -23.09 8.14
CA ALA A 897 -22.46 -23.31 6.70
C ALA A 897 -23.35 -24.47 6.25
N ALA A 898 -23.37 -25.58 7.00
CA ALA A 898 -24.27 -26.70 6.74
C ALA A 898 -25.74 -26.29 6.89
N SER A 899 -26.08 -25.47 7.90
CA SER A 899 -27.46 -24.96 8.08
C SER A 899 -27.95 -24.08 6.92
N LEU A 900 -27.04 -23.55 6.10
CA LEU A 900 -27.32 -22.77 4.89
C LEU A 900 -27.05 -23.57 3.60
N ASN A 901 -26.89 -24.90 3.69
CA ASN A 901 -26.58 -25.82 2.59
C ASN A 901 -25.30 -25.48 1.80
N GLN A 902 -24.33 -24.80 2.41
CA GLN A 902 -23.08 -24.40 1.76
C GLN A 902 -22.02 -25.51 1.78
N TRP A 903 -22.30 -26.63 1.11
CA TRP A 903 -21.49 -27.85 1.19
C TRP A 903 -20.05 -27.72 0.68
N LYS A 904 -19.80 -26.79 -0.24
CA LYS A 904 -18.45 -26.47 -0.70
C LYS A 904 -17.57 -25.92 0.43
N ILE A 905 -18.13 -25.04 1.26
CA ILE A 905 -17.47 -24.50 2.47
C ILE A 905 -17.32 -25.61 3.52
N VAL A 906 -18.39 -26.38 3.76
CA VAL A 906 -18.38 -27.51 4.71
C VAL A 906 -17.27 -28.50 4.38
N THR A 907 -17.15 -28.94 3.12
CA THR A 907 -16.15 -29.94 2.71
C THR A 907 -14.72 -29.50 3.00
N VAL A 908 -14.39 -28.23 2.71
CA VAL A 908 -13.05 -27.69 2.97
C VAL A 908 -12.83 -27.46 4.47
N GLY A 909 -13.84 -26.95 5.18
CA GLY A 909 -13.77 -26.76 6.63
C GLY A 909 -13.59 -28.07 7.39
N VAL A 910 -14.33 -29.12 7.05
CA VAL A 910 -14.17 -30.46 7.61
C VAL A 910 -12.74 -30.98 7.39
N SER A 911 -12.18 -30.73 6.20
CA SER A 911 -10.81 -31.15 5.88
C SER A 911 -9.76 -30.42 6.72
N SER A 912 -9.98 -29.15 7.07
CA SER A 912 -9.02 -28.37 7.87
C SER A 912 -9.04 -28.72 9.37
N ILE A 913 -10.18 -29.18 9.90
CA ILE A 913 -10.31 -29.60 11.30
C ILE A 913 -10.22 -31.13 11.50
N ALA A 914 -9.95 -31.90 10.44
CA ALA A 914 -9.92 -33.36 10.51
C ALA A 914 -8.98 -33.89 11.62
N SER A 915 -7.82 -33.26 11.83
CA SER A 915 -6.81 -33.68 12.82
C SER A 915 -7.28 -33.60 14.27
N ILE A 916 -8.29 -32.77 14.59
CA ILE A 916 -8.83 -32.62 15.94
C ILE A 916 -10.05 -33.50 16.22
N TYR A 917 -10.49 -34.32 15.27
CA TYR A 917 -11.63 -35.23 15.43
C TYR A 917 -11.59 -36.07 16.72
N PRO A 918 -10.45 -36.68 17.14
CA PRO A 918 -10.41 -37.41 18.42
C PRO A 918 -10.75 -36.54 19.62
N LYS A 919 -10.28 -35.28 19.65
CA LYS A 919 -10.57 -34.33 20.73
C LYS A 919 -12.04 -33.94 20.77
N LEU A 920 -12.66 -33.72 19.60
CA LEU A 920 -14.09 -33.41 19.48
C LEU A 920 -14.95 -34.58 19.98
N ARG A 921 -14.56 -35.81 19.62
CA ARG A 921 -15.22 -37.03 20.08
C ARG A 921 -15.12 -37.19 21.59
N ASP A 922 -13.90 -37.08 22.13
CA ASP A 922 -13.64 -37.30 23.55
C ASP A 922 -14.21 -36.17 24.43
N GLY A 923 -14.42 -34.98 23.84
CA GLY A 923 -15.06 -33.82 24.48
C GLY A 923 -16.59 -33.76 24.36
N GLY A 924 -17.24 -34.70 23.68
CA GLY A 924 -18.70 -34.75 23.51
C GLY A 924 -19.28 -33.77 22.48
N GLU A 925 -18.45 -32.95 21.82
CA GLU A 925 -18.88 -31.90 20.88
C GLU A 925 -19.46 -32.47 19.56
N LEU A 926 -19.31 -33.78 19.32
CA LEU A 926 -19.89 -34.47 18.17
C LEU A 926 -21.38 -34.82 18.36
N GLU A 927 -21.88 -34.86 19.60
CA GLU A 927 -23.27 -35.24 19.90
C GLU A 927 -24.27 -34.16 19.44
N ASP A 928 -23.81 -32.90 19.34
CA ASP A 928 -24.59 -31.75 18.90
C ASP A 928 -24.57 -31.50 17.37
N LEU A 929 -23.91 -32.39 16.61
CA LEU A 929 -23.75 -32.29 15.16
C LEU A 929 -24.69 -33.24 14.41
N ASP A 930 -25.03 -32.88 13.18
CA ASP A 930 -25.76 -33.74 12.26
C ASP A 930 -24.93 -35.00 11.93
N GLU A 931 -25.58 -36.16 11.77
CA GLU A 931 -24.93 -37.44 11.45
C GLU A 931 -24.10 -37.33 10.16
N GLU A 932 -24.59 -36.60 9.16
CA GLU A 932 -23.89 -36.38 7.89
C GLU A 932 -22.56 -35.62 8.08
N LEU A 933 -22.55 -34.61 8.97
CA LEU A 933 -21.35 -33.87 9.33
C LEU A 933 -20.35 -34.73 10.10
N VAL A 934 -20.84 -35.56 11.02
CA VAL A 934 -20.02 -36.48 11.81
C VAL A 934 -19.36 -37.52 10.91
N ASP A 935 -20.09 -38.09 9.95
CA ASP A 935 -19.56 -39.07 9.01
C ASP A 935 -18.52 -38.47 8.08
N MET A 936 -18.73 -37.24 7.58
CA MET A 936 -17.72 -36.52 6.81
C MET A 936 -16.43 -36.24 7.60
N LEU A 937 -16.55 -35.79 8.86
CA LEU A 937 -15.41 -35.58 9.75
C LEU A 937 -14.64 -36.87 10.00
N ARG A 938 -15.36 -37.97 10.27
CA ARG A 938 -14.76 -39.29 10.47
C ARG A 938 -14.03 -39.76 9.21
N ALA A 939 -14.66 -39.66 8.05
CA ALA A 939 -14.06 -40.06 6.77
C ALA A 939 -12.79 -39.24 6.47
N LYS A 940 -12.82 -37.92 6.67
CA LYS A 940 -11.65 -37.05 6.46
C LYS A 940 -10.54 -37.29 7.46
N TYR A 941 -10.86 -37.59 8.72
CA TYR A 941 -9.87 -38.00 9.71
C TYR A 941 -9.18 -39.31 9.33
N VAL A 942 -9.93 -40.30 8.85
CA VAL A 942 -9.35 -41.57 8.34
C VAL A 942 -8.40 -41.31 7.17
N CYS A 943 -8.80 -40.47 6.20
CA CYS A 943 -7.92 -40.07 5.10
C CYS A 943 -6.68 -39.33 5.60
N TYR A 944 -6.82 -38.43 6.58
CA TYR A 944 -5.71 -37.71 7.20
C TYR A 944 -4.69 -38.67 7.83
N CYS A 945 -5.15 -39.66 8.61
CA CYS A 945 -4.29 -40.68 9.20
C CYS A 945 -3.60 -41.57 8.15
N GLN A 946 -4.28 -41.89 7.04
CA GLN A 946 -3.70 -42.71 5.96
C GLN A 946 -2.63 -41.98 5.13
N HIS A 947 -2.66 -40.64 5.07
CA HIS A 947 -1.68 -39.82 4.36
C HIS A 947 -0.57 -39.26 5.28
N GLY A 948 -0.73 -39.37 6.60
CA GLY A 948 0.19 -38.85 7.61
C GLY A 948 1.51 -39.61 7.78
N ASP A 949 1.64 -40.82 7.22
CA ASP A 949 2.87 -41.61 7.31
C ASP A 949 3.95 -41.25 6.27
N ASN A 950 3.71 -40.27 5.37
CA ASN A 950 4.66 -39.90 4.30
C ASN A 950 4.91 -38.39 4.11
N ALA A 951 4.51 -37.52 5.05
CA ALA A 951 4.77 -36.08 4.91
C ALA A 951 5.00 -35.39 6.26
N CYS A 952 6.18 -35.62 6.85
CA CYS A 952 6.85 -34.72 7.80
C CYS A 952 8.36 -35.00 7.76
N ASP A 953 9.04 -34.34 6.82
CA ASP A 953 10.44 -33.89 6.94
C ASP A 953 10.49 -32.40 6.58
#